data_AF-A0A6B9T8Y8-F1
#
_entry.id   AF-A0A6B9T8Y8-F1
#
_cell.length_a   1.000
_cell.length_b   1.000
_cell.length_c   1.000
_cell.angle_alpha   90.00
_cell.angle_beta   90.00
_cell.angle_gamma   90.00
#
_symmetry.space_group_name_H-M   'P 1'
#
loop_
_entity.id
_entity.type
_entity.pdbx_description
1 polymer ?
#
loop_
_entity_poly.entity_id
_entity_poly.type
_entity_poly.pdbx_seq_one_letter_code
_entity_poly.pdbx_strand_id
1 'polypeptide(L)'
;MNGKALASMAVVAILLVTAVCIVPPSDATGDTDVLLDHGNGSVEWTQSSGGTVEDVLADAMIGLGVDFEISSGTISVDGVSSKTVGSSSNGGSLEESGATGATVTTEWHVFLWYGSSWVETDELSVPADASAVALAFYPDGIAPVVTPDHPYAVTMSRGDSSNTGNFDADYSSGEEYEVTWSETGTAHANILYAGGYVFQKYGIDSTGTARVVCIDGETGEHVWEFEFTSGSNYESSTPLIVGDWIYVATMTGYIYRIPLYEGPGENNANVTSIGGVPFSEASPVEAVLKDFEVGNTYDSGFSSMVFDSGVIYVTHSNGMVYCFDTDLSLIWSQMLDGSTYLVAPTVYDGYLFTGALDGRLYVLDAVGGGIVADTTVAQYRYQSKVYGGVGQVAVQPTGNGTYTLYMTFSDGLGMSQINCGFAIYEFSPSGNVLVERYRNEDLGDMGRYILPVDTPDFRGVYFVAAPGSGTNLYRIDSAGNLETMTEGLAEIHSAPVLADDRYIYLVSYSSSDPIYQISLDGTIVGTASCPSGVRNFNMIPLVVLGDTIFGGTDSGIYRFDGVFPVYVAPSLEQGQPLILIIAEIVAAILVALGLVYAVLRFKGHEKPFNYLKTSFLHYLYGDDQSHNTRNKHRLKFIIVIGAILTFAAFTLCLCVGSTSIENPVEAYSALFSAISKGGVGLDSLETTIYVSRLPRTIAALAVGIGLSVAGCIYQAIIRNPLVDPYIMGVSSGAGVAAIAVIAFDFTFFGMFSSHSIFLTAITACIGGLIAFACTMLLAEKSGGSAINYVLSGVVIGLAFSAVQTIMLTMAGNKLSNALSWLYGSFAEVTWSQVGIIVFLAVFLSLVPLIWAKELNLVLLGEDQARQMGLNVRRFNRWMLILASILTSVCVAFCGVIGFVGLVIPHLCRMLLGSDHRMVLPASICFGGVMLMLADLLARTGYYGMELPVGAITTVIGIPVFAYLLIKRGRMYDG
;
A
#
# COMPACT_ATOMS: atom_id res chain seq x y z
N MET A 1 -12.09 -57.55 -41.86
CA MET A 1 -13.35 -57.41 -42.63
C MET A 1 -14.52 -57.51 -41.67
N ASN A 2 -15.55 -56.68 -41.71
CA ASN A 2 -15.78 -55.49 -42.50
C ASN A 2 -17.09 -54.88 -42.01
N GLY A 3 -17.19 -53.57 -42.12
CA GLY A 3 -18.43 -52.97 -42.59
C GLY A 3 -19.45 -52.58 -41.55
N LYS A 4 -19.03 -51.89 -40.47
CA LYS A 4 -19.87 -50.84 -39.87
C LYS A 4 -19.08 -49.55 -39.57
N ALA A 5 -17.99 -49.35 -40.31
CA ALA A 5 -17.51 -48.02 -40.70
C ALA A 5 -18.16 -47.71 -42.05
N LEU A 6 -19.13 -46.78 -42.09
CA LEU A 6 -19.41 -45.86 -43.21
C LEU A 6 -20.73 -45.06 -43.10
N ALA A 7 -21.54 -45.20 -42.04
CA ALA A 7 -22.90 -44.61 -42.02
C ALA A 7 -23.14 -43.52 -40.95
N SER A 8 -22.13 -43.13 -40.17
CA SER A 8 -22.25 -42.07 -39.15
C SER A 8 -21.31 -40.88 -39.38
N MET A 9 -20.60 -40.85 -40.53
CA MET A 9 -19.71 -39.76 -40.98
C MET A 9 -20.27 -39.07 -42.24
N ALA A 10 -21.53 -38.61 -42.23
CA ALA A 10 -22.12 -37.99 -43.42
C ALA A 10 -23.12 -36.84 -43.14
N VAL A 11 -23.06 -36.16 -41.98
CA VAL A 11 -23.93 -34.99 -41.70
C VAL A 11 -23.19 -33.75 -41.17
N VAL A 12 -21.86 -33.76 -41.03
CA VAL A 12 -21.10 -32.54 -40.64
C VAL A 12 -19.96 -32.23 -41.63
N ALA A 13 -19.98 -32.87 -42.81
CA ALA A 13 -19.00 -32.70 -43.89
C ALA A 13 -19.65 -32.13 -45.16
N ILE A 14 -20.29 -30.96 -45.02
CA ILE A 14 -20.72 -30.03 -46.08
C ILE A 14 -20.75 -28.67 -45.35
N LEU A 15 -19.69 -27.89 -45.21
CA LEU A 15 -18.96 -27.18 -46.26
C LEU A 15 -17.68 -26.59 -45.66
N LEU A 16 -16.53 -27.04 -46.14
CA LEU A 16 -15.33 -26.22 -46.19
C LEU A 16 -14.61 -26.56 -47.50
N VAL A 17 -14.24 -25.50 -48.22
CA VAL A 17 -13.35 -25.43 -49.38
C VAL A 17 -13.99 -25.66 -50.76
N THR A 18 -14.45 -24.56 -51.36
CA THR A 18 -13.79 -24.01 -52.56
C THR A 18 -14.11 -22.53 -52.68
N ALA A 19 -13.04 -21.73 -52.74
CA ALA A 19 -13.05 -20.32 -53.04
C ALA A 19 -13.71 -20.04 -54.41
N VAL A 20 -14.70 -19.15 -54.39
CA VAL A 20 -14.83 -18.09 -55.39
C VAL A 20 -15.13 -16.84 -54.59
N CYS A 21 -14.19 -15.92 -54.62
CA CYS A 21 -14.32 -14.57 -54.14
C CYS A 21 -15.63 -13.96 -54.67
N ILE A 22 -16.55 -13.63 -53.77
CA ILE A 22 -17.45 -12.50 -54.01
C ILE A 22 -16.73 -11.32 -53.39
N VAL A 23 -15.73 -10.85 -54.14
CA VAL A 23 -15.38 -9.43 -54.15
C VAL A 23 -16.72 -8.73 -54.47
N PRO A 24 -17.30 -7.91 -53.57
CA PRO A 24 -18.26 -6.94 -54.06
C PRO A 24 -17.51 -6.13 -55.12
N PRO A 25 -18.10 -5.89 -56.30
CA PRO A 25 -17.40 -5.11 -57.30
C PRO A 25 -16.94 -3.82 -56.65
N SER A 26 -15.64 -3.55 -56.79
CA SER A 26 -15.07 -2.22 -56.73
C SER A 26 -15.80 -1.36 -57.75
N ASP A 27 -16.99 -0.89 -57.39
CA ASP A 27 -17.66 0.21 -58.03
C ASP A 27 -17.57 1.35 -57.03
N ALA A 28 -16.69 2.29 -57.37
CA ALA A 28 -16.37 3.49 -56.63
C ALA A 28 -17.65 4.29 -56.29
N THR A 29 -18.13 4.13 -55.07
CA THR A 29 -18.71 5.20 -54.25
C THR A 29 -17.94 5.11 -52.93
N GLY A 30 -16.92 5.95 -52.77
CA GLY A 30 -15.96 5.83 -51.66
C GLY A 30 -16.64 6.13 -50.33
N ASP A 31 -16.56 5.19 -49.39
CA ASP A 31 -16.80 5.48 -47.98
C ASP A 31 -15.67 6.41 -47.51
N THR A 32 -16.01 7.47 -46.77
CA THR A 32 -15.06 8.49 -46.30
C THR A 32 -15.09 8.49 -44.78
N ASP A 33 -13.91 8.42 -44.16
CA ASP A 33 -13.78 8.52 -42.71
C ASP A 33 -14.02 9.97 -42.27
N VAL A 34 -14.83 10.15 -41.23
CA VAL A 34 -15.19 11.45 -40.66
C VAL A 34 -14.74 11.52 -39.21
N LEU A 35 -13.93 12.53 -38.89
CA LEU A 35 -13.48 12.86 -37.55
C LEU A 35 -14.27 14.06 -37.01
N LEU A 36 -14.84 13.91 -35.81
CA LEU A 36 -15.34 15.02 -35.01
C LEU A 36 -14.35 15.28 -33.87
N ASP A 37 -13.74 16.47 -33.84
CA ASP A 37 -12.80 16.87 -32.79
C ASP A 37 -13.36 18.09 -32.04
N HIS A 38 -13.65 17.90 -30.76
CA HIS A 38 -14.28 18.93 -29.93
C HIS A 38 -13.32 20.00 -29.42
N GLY A 39 -12.01 19.92 -29.73
CA GLY A 39 -11.04 20.92 -29.30
C GLY A 39 -10.79 20.93 -27.80
N ASN A 40 -11.06 19.80 -27.14
CA ASN A 40 -10.87 19.59 -25.71
C ASN A 40 -10.22 18.22 -25.40
N GLY A 41 -9.70 17.56 -26.44
CA GLY A 41 -9.13 16.20 -26.37
C GLY A 41 -10.13 15.08 -26.67
N SER A 42 -11.44 15.35 -26.64
CA SER A 42 -12.47 14.39 -27.05
C SER A 42 -12.59 14.34 -28.57
N VAL A 43 -12.49 13.14 -29.13
CA VAL A 43 -12.59 12.87 -30.56
C VAL A 43 -13.51 11.70 -30.85
N GLU A 44 -14.24 11.74 -31.97
CA GLU A 44 -15.13 10.67 -32.42
C GLU A 44 -14.89 10.38 -33.91
N TRP A 45 -14.67 9.11 -34.24
CA TRP A 45 -14.54 8.64 -35.63
C TRP A 45 -15.82 7.94 -36.07
N THR A 46 -16.25 8.19 -37.31
CA THR A 46 -17.35 7.48 -37.94
C THR A 46 -17.11 7.34 -39.44
N GLN A 47 -17.77 6.36 -40.07
CA GLN A 47 -17.70 6.13 -41.52
C GLN A 47 -19.00 6.55 -42.18
N SER A 48 -18.90 7.28 -43.29
CA SER A 48 -20.06 7.74 -44.04
C SER A 48 -19.98 7.33 -45.51
N SER A 49 -21.13 7.03 -46.11
CA SER A 49 -21.24 6.53 -47.48
C SER A 49 -21.33 7.68 -48.49
N GLY A 50 -20.44 7.69 -49.48
CA GLY A 50 -20.13 8.82 -50.35
C GLY A 50 -21.27 9.77 -50.78
N GLY A 51 -20.96 11.07 -50.81
CA GLY A 51 -21.84 12.20 -51.12
C GLY A 51 -21.05 13.52 -51.24
N THR A 52 -21.70 14.68 -51.12
CA THR A 52 -20.99 15.96 -50.89
C THR A 52 -20.43 16.04 -49.46
N VAL A 53 -19.55 17.00 -49.11
CA VAL A 53 -19.09 17.13 -47.69
C VAL A 53 -20.28 17.31 -46.77
N GLU A 54 -21.27 18.12 -47.19
CA GLU A 54 -22.49 18.36 -46.43
C GLU A 54 -23.28 17.06 -46.21
N ASP A 55 -23.44 16.22 -47.24
CA ASP A 55 -24.14 14.94 -47.10
C ASP A 55 -23.34 13.96 -46.21
N VAL A 56 -22.01 13.91 -46.39
CA VAL A 56 -21.11 13.02 -45.64
C VAL A 56 -21.10 13.39 -44.16
N LEU A 57 -20.95 14.68 -43.84
CA LEU A 57 -21.06 15.22 -42.49
C LEU A 57 -22.47 15.02 -41.94
N ALA A 58 -23.53 15.23 -42.74
CA ALA A 58 -24.90 15.02 -42.28
C ALA A 58 -25.15 13.58 -41.85
N ASP A 59 -24.77 12.62 -42.69
CA ASP A 59 -24.92 11.20 -42.41
C ASP A 59 -24.06 10.77 -41.21
N ALA A 60 -22.82 11.29 -41.10
CA ALA A 60 -21.92 11.06 -39.98
C ALA A 60 -22.49 11.59 -38.65
N MET A 61 -22.94 12.85 -38.63
CA MET A 61 -23.50 13.49 -37.44
C MET A 61 -24.83 12.84 -37.02
N ILE A 62 -25.68 12.43 -37.98
CA ILE A 62 -26.87 11.61 -37.69
C ILE A 62 -26.45 10.27 -37.05
N GLY A 63 -25.39 9.63 -37.55
CA GLY A 63 -24.85 8.38 -37.00
C GLY A 63 -24.35 8.53 -35.57
N LEU A 64 -23.70 9.65 -35.25
CA LEU A 64 -23.25 10.00 -33.90
C LEU A 64 -24.39 10.53 -33.01
N GLY A 65 -25.56 10.81 -33.59
CA GLY A 65 -26.70 11.40 -32.87
C GLY A 65 -26.48 12.85 -32.46
N VAL A 66 -25.57 13.55 -33.15
CA VAL A 66 -25.21 14.93 -32.87
C VAL A 66 -26.02 15.86 -33.77
N ASP A 67 -26.84 16.73 -33.18
CA ASP A 67 -27.58 17.74 -33.92
C ASP A 67 -26.62 18.83 -34.44
N PHE A 68 -26.74 19.19 -35.72
CA PHE A 68 -25.91 20.24 -36.33
C PHE A 68 -26.68 21.05 -37.38
N GLU A 69 -26.22 22.28 -37.63
CA GLU A 69 -26.73 23.17 -38.66
C GLU A 69 -25.55 23.82 -39.40
N ILE A 70 -25.61 23.81 -40.74
CA ILE A 70 -24.68 24.56 -41.60
C ILE A 70 -25.45 25.71 -42.23
N SER A 71 -25.06 26.95 -41.91
CA SER A 71 -25.71 28.14 -42.45
C SER A 71 -24.68 29.22 -42.77
N SER A 72 -24.65 29.66 -44.02
CA SER A 72 -23.81 30.78 -44.48
C SER A 72 -22.31 30.63 -44.20
N GLY A 73 -21.79 29.39 -44.20
CA GLY A 73 -20.38 29.08 -43.91
C GLY A 73 -20.06 28.93 -42.41
N THR A 74 -21.05 29.06 -41.53
CA THR A 74 -20.90 28.77 -40.09
C THR A 74 -21.48 27.40 -39.79
N ILE A 75 -20.70 26.58 -39.09
CA ILE A 75 -21.14 25.27 -38.60
C ILE A 75 -21.50 25.42 -37.12
N SER A 76 -22.71 24.98 -36.77
CA SER A 76 -23.16 24.91 -35.39
C SER A 76 -23.43 23.46 -35.04
N VAL A 77 -22.84 22.99 -33.96
CA VAL A 77 -23.20 21.72 -33.28
C VAL A 77 -24.08 22.09 -32.08
N ASP A 78 -24.91 21.17 -31.55
CA ASP A 78 -25.91 21.43 -30.48
C ASP A 78 -25.54 22.59 -29.52
N GLY A 79 -26.18 23.74 -29.76
CA GLY A 79 -26.03 24.96 -28.96
C GLY A 79 -24.70 25.73 -29.06
N VAL A 80 -23.70 25.27 -29.83
CA VAL A 80 -22.35 25.86 -29.90
C VAL A 80 -21.88 26.02 -31.35
N SER A 81 -21.83 27.26 -31.81
CA SER A 81 -21.22 27.66 -33.10
C SER A 81 -19.81 28.23 -32.94
N SER A 82 -19.58 28.97 -31.86
CA SER A 82 -18.27 29.53 -31.51
C SER A 82 -18.19 29.80 -30.01
N LYS A 83 -16.97 29.86 -29.48
CA LYS A 83 -16.68 30.14 -28.07
C LYS A 83 -15.54 31.12 -27.99
N THR A 84 -15.71 32.19 -27.20
CA THR A 84 -14.66 33.19 -26.96
C THR A 84 -14.24 33.17 -25.51
N VAL A 85 -12.95 32.95 -25.26
CA VAL A 85 -12.33 33.01 -23.94
C VAL A 85 -11.57 34.33 -23.80
N GLY A 86 -11.66 34.95 -22.63
CA GLY A 86 -11.10 36.26 -22.33
C GLY A 86 -12.16 37.27 -21.91
N SER A 87 -11.72 38.28 -21.15
CA SER A 87 -12.61 39.33 -20.65
C SER A 87 -11.90 40.68 -20.66
N SER A 88 -12.64 41.74 -20.34
CA SER A 88 -12.10 43.10 -20.32
C SER A 88 -10.89 43.21 -19.39
N SER A 89 -9.82 43.85 -19.87
CA SER A 89 -8.60 44.08 -19.10
C SER A 89 -8.90 44.74 -17.75
N ASN A 90 -8.45 44.11 -16.67
CA ASN A 90 -8.58 44.62 -15.30
C ASN A 90 -7.24 44.56 -14.53
N GLY A 91 -6.12 44.43 -15.25
CA GLY A 91 -4.76 44.45 -14.68
C GLY A 91 -4.11 43.07 -14.53
N GLY A 92 -4.64 42.02 -15.16
CA GLY A 92 -4.08 40.68 -15.11
C GLY A 92 -2.62 40.61 -15.54
N SER A 93 -1.82 39.85 -14.79
CA SER A 93 -0.42 39.60 -15.11
C SER A 93 0.02 38.23 -14.57
N LEU A 94 1.29 37.86 -14.77
CA LEU A 94 1.85 36.64 -14.18
C LEU A 94 1.90 36.68 -12.64
N GLU A 95 1.79 37.87 -12.04
CA GLU A 95 1.93 38.12 -10.60
C GLU A 95 0.63 38.61 -9.94
N GLU A 96 -0.29 39.19 -10.72
CA GLU A 96 -1.53 39.80 -10.22
C GLU A 96 -2.75 39.20 -10.92
N SER A 97 -3.79 38.89 -10.14
CA SER A 97 -5.04 38.35 -10.66
C SER A 97 -5.76 39.35 -11.56
N GLY A 98 -6.26 38.85 -12.68
CA GLY A 98 -7.06 39.63 -13.63
C GLY A 98 -6.97 39.08 -15.05
N ALA A 99 -7.76 39.67 -15.94
CA ALA A 99 -7.65 39.51 -17.38
C ALA A 99 -6.74 40.58 -17.98
N THR A 100 -6.03 40.20 -19.04
CA THR A 100 -5.14 41.10 -19.79
C THR A 100 -5.91 41.93 -20.82
N GLY A 101 -7.12 41.50 -21.20
CA GLY A 101 -7.88 42.05 -22.32
C GLY A 101 -7.68 41.29 -23.63
N ALA A 102 -6.78 40.31 -23.66
CA ALA A 102 -6.66 39.38 -24.78
C ALA A 102 -7.89 38.45 -24.83
N THR A 103 -8.27 38.04 -26.04
CA THR A 103 -9.37 37.11 -26.28
C THR A 103 -8.97 36.11 -27.35
N VAL A 104 -9.38 34.86 -27.18
CA VAL A 104 -9.26 33.81 -28.19
C VAL A 104 -10.66 33.36 -28.57
N THR A 105 -10.94 33.30 -29.87
CA THR A 105 -12.20 32.80 -30.41
C THR A 105 -11.93 31.48 -31.11
N THR A 106 -12.76 30.50 -30.79
CA THR A 106 -12.73 29.13 -31.29
C THR A 106 -14.01 28.89 -32.05
N GLU A 107 -13.90 28.40 -33.29
CA GLU A 107 -15.02 28.12 -34.18
C GLU A 107 -14.87 26.70 -34.73
N TRP A 108 -15.88 26.23 -35.46
CA TRP A 108 -15.82 24.94 -36.14
C TRP A 108 -15.18 25.09 -37.52
N HIS A 109 -14.09 24.36 -37.76
CA HIS A 109 -13.33 24.35 -39.00
C HIS A 109 -13.46 23.00 -39.71
N VAL A 110 -13.43 23.03 -41.04
CA VAL A 110 -13.47 21.81 -41.87
C VAL A 110 -12.09 21.55 -42.44
N PHE A 111 -11.59 20.33 -42.25
CA PHE A 111 -10.32 19.89 -42.79
C PHE A 111 -10.49 18.68 -43.71
N LEU A 112 -9.66 18.63 -44.75
CA LEU A 112 -9.56 17.49 -45.66
C LEU A 112 -8.20 16.83 -45.52
N TRP A 113 -8.18 15.50 -45.46
CA TRP A 113 -6.95 14.71 -45.41
C TRP A 113 -6.50 14.29 -46.81
N TYR A 114 -5.27 14.68 -47.17
CA TYR A 114 -4.63 14.34 -48.45
C TYR A 114 -3.49 13.31 -48.31
N GLY A 115 -3.54 12.47 -47.27
CA GLY A 115 -2.57 11.39 -47.04
C GLY A 115 -1.30 11.80 -46.28
N SER A 116 -1.11 13.08 -45.96
CA SER A 116 0.07 13.53 -45.19
C SER A 116 -0.21 14.66 -44.20
N SER A 117 -1.25 15.45 -44.41
CA SER A 117 -1.57 16.61 -43.58
C SER A 117 -3.04 16.99 -43.74
N TRP A 118 -3.61 17.52 -42.66
CA TRP A 118 -4.90 18.21 -42.71
C TRP A 118 -4.74 19.54 -43.45
N VAL A 119 -5.65 19.79 -44.39
CA VAL A 119 -5.74 21.07 -45.09
C VAL A 119 -7.12 21.65 -44.81
N GLU A 120 -7.13 22.81 -44.17
CA GLU A 120 -8.36 23.56 -43.89
C GLU A 120 -9.02 24.01 -45.20
N THR A 121 -10.35 23.96 -45.26
CA THR A 121 -11.11 24.36 -46.45
C THR A 121 -12.41 25.08 -46.07
N ASP A 122 -12.71 26.15 -46.80
CA ASP A 122 -14.03 26.79 -46.79
C ASP A 122 -14.98 26.13 -47.82
N GLU A 123 -14.45 25.28 -48.70
CA GLU A 123 -15.22 24.60 -49.74
C GLU A 123 -15.78 23.26 -49.23
N LEU A 124 -17.11 23.15 -49.21
CA LEU A 124 -17.86 21.96 -48.79
C LEU A 124 -17.96 20.88 -49.89
N SER A 125 -17.02 20.85 -50.83
CA SER A 125 -16.93 19.80 -51.86
C SER A 125 -15.71 18.93 -51.62
N VAL A 126 -15.90 17.62 -51.38
CA VAL A 126 -14.79 16.66 -51.20
C VAL A 126 -14.17 16.41 -52.57
N PRO A 127 -12.89 16.74 -52.79
CA PRO A 127 -12.18 16.35 -54.00
C PRO A 127 -11.97 14.83 -54.03
N ALA A 128 -11.92 14.23 -55.23
CA ALA A 128 -11.80 12.77 -55.37
C ALA A 128 -10.49 12.17 -54.80
N ASP A 129 -9.53 13.01 -54.46
CA ASP A 129 -8.22 12.68 -53.88
C ASP A 129 -8.12 12.88 -52.37
N ALA A 130 -9.16 13.41 -51.70
CA ALA A 130 -9.23 13.44 -50.24
C ALA A 130 -9.77 12.11 -49.70
N SER A 131 -9.16 11.56 -48.65
CA SER A 131 -9.53 10.25 -48.10
C SER A 131 -10.29 10.32 -46.76
N ALA A 132 -10.26 11.46 -46.08
CA ALA A 132 -11.00 11.70 -44.84
C ALA A 132 -11.37 13.18 -44.68
N VAL A 133 -12.38 13.46 -43.85
CA VAL A 133 -12.84 14.80 -43.48
C VAL A 133 -12.82 14.94 -41.96
N ALA A 134 -12.41 16.10 -41.45
CA ALA A 134 -12.57 16.42 -40.03
C ALA A 134 -13.40 17.68 -39.85
N LEU A 135 -14.28 17.66 -38.84
CA LEU A 135 -14.93 18.82 -38.27
C LEU A 135 -14.29 19.07 -36.90
N ALA A 136 -13.56 20.17 -36.75
CA ALA A 136 -12.73 20.38 -35.57
C ALA A 136 -12.92 21.76 -34.96
N PHE A 137 -13.07 21.81 -33.64
CA PHE A 137 -13.38 23.03 -32.89
C PHE A 137 -12.11 23.70 -32.36
N TYR A 138 -11.49 24.56 -33.15
CA TYR A 138 -10.20 25.18 -32.82
C TYR A 138 -10.19 26.69 -33.13
N PRO A 139 -9.22 27.44 -32.61
CA PRO A 139 -8.84 28.73 -33.16
C PRO A 139 -8.25 28.60 -34.57
N ASP A 140 -8.31 29.69 -35.34
CA ASP A 140 -7.70 29.78 -36.67
C ASP A 140 -6.26 29.25 -36.71
N GLY A 141 -5.96 28.41 -37.70
CA GLY A 141 -4.60 27.93 -37.97
C GLY A 141 -4.13 26.76 -37.11
N ILE A 142 -5.03 26.13 -36.35
CA ILE A 142 -4.75 24.90 -35.60
C ILE A 142 -5.46 23.73 -36.28
N ALA A 143 -4.68 22.73 -36.69
CA ALA A 143 -5.21 21.49 -37.25
C ALA A 143 -5.41 20.41 -36.17
N PRO A 144 -6.31 19.44 -36.41
CA PRO A 144 -6.46 18.26 -35.56
C PRO A 144 -5.16 17.47 -35.46
N VAL A 145 -4.88 16.96 -34.25
CA VAL A 145 -3.70 16.10 -34.00
C VAL A 145 -3.97 14.66 -34.46
N VAL A 146 -5.22 14.22 -34.33
CA VAL A 146 -5.66 12.88 -34.73
C VAL A 146 -5.77 12.81 -36.25
N THR A 147 -5.29 11.72 -36.84
CA THR A 147 -5.22 11.55 -38.31
C THR A 147 -5.75 10.17 -38.70
N PRO A 148 -6.17 9.93 -39.96
CA PRO A 148 -6.62 8.61 -40.39
C PRO A 148 -5.55 7.52 -40.23
N ASP A 149 -4.28 7.87 -40.44
CA ASP A 149 -3.14 6.92 -40.31
C ASP A 149 -2.77 6.65 -38.84
N HIS A 150 -3.08 7.59 -37.96
CA HIS A 150 -2.91 7.48 -36.51
C HIS A 150 -4.21 7.92 -35.81
N PRO A 151 -5.24 7.05 -35.79
CA PRO A 151 -6.58 7.41 -35.34
C PRO A 151 -6.67 7.61 -33.82
N TYR A 152 -5.60 7.26 -33.10
CA TYR A 152 -5.46 7.43 -31.66
C TYR A 152 -4.41 8.50 -31.35
N ALA A 153 -4.77 9.45 -30.50
CA ALA A 153 -3.83 10.36 -29.88
C ALA A 153 -4.16 10.56 -28.40
N VAL A 154 -3.13 10.60 -27.57
CA VAL A 154 -3.19 10.97 -26.16
C VAL A 154 -2.47 12.29 -26.03
N THR A 155 -3.22 13.38 -26.20
CA THR A 155 -2.68 14.74 -26.23
C THR A 155 -2.64 15.39 -24.85
N MET A 156 -3.30 14.77 -23.87
CA MET A 156 -3.50 15.29 -22.51
C MET A 156 -3.31 14.18 -21.46
N SER A 157 -2.98 14.57 -20.22
CA SER A 157 -2.70 13.66 -19.09
C SER A 157 -3.73 12.55 -18.87
N ARG A 158 -4.99 12.78 -19.27
CA ARG A 158 -6.11 11.85 -19.11
C ARG A 158 -7.02 11.85 -20.34
N GLY A 159 -6.45 12.06 -21.53
CA GLY A 159 -7.18 12.06 -22.80
C GLY A 159 -7.88 13.40 -23.11
N ASP A 160 -8.55 14.02 -22.13
CA ASP A 160 -9.35 15.24 -22.36
C ASP A 160 -9.30 16.27 -21.22
N SER A 161 -9.94 17.43 -21.44
CA SER A 161 -10.04 18.55 -20.49
C SER A 161 -10.87 18.22 -19.24
N SER A 162 -11.75 17.21 -19.34
CA SER A 162 -12.55 16.68 -18.24
C SER A 162 -11.82 15.61 -17.42
N ASN A 163 -10.62 15.25 -17.86
CA ASN A 163 -9.76 14.20 -17.33
C ASN A 163 -10.44 12.82 -17.25
N THR A 164 -11.24 12.45 -18.24
CA THR A 164 -12.00 11.18 -18.22
C THR A 164 -11.09 9.96 -18.18
N GLY A 165 -9.97 9.99 -18.91
CA GLY A 165 -9.00 8.89 -18.97
C GLY A 165 -9.55 7.63 -19.63
N ASN A 166 -10.49 7.79 -20.57
CA ASN A 166 -10.97 6.73 -21.45
C ASN A 166 -10.14 6.71 -22.74
N PHE A 167 -9.48 5.59 -23.01
CA PHE A 167 -8.69 5.39 -24.24
C PHE A 167 -9.33 4.33 -25.12
N ASP A 168 -9.01 4.35 -26.41
CA ASP A 168 -9.48 3.36 -27.38
C ASP A 168 -8.55 2.14 -27.42
N ALA A 169 -9.12 0.95 -27.25
CA ALA A 169 -8.42 -0.33 -27.14
C ALA A 169 -9.12 -1.44 -27.96
N ASP A 170 -9.44 -1.18 -29.22
CA ASP A 170 -9.97 -2.25 -30.07
C ASP A 170 -8.89 -3.30 -30.40
N TYR A 171 -8.94 -4.44 -29.69
CA TYR A 171 -8.03 -5.57 -29.85
C TYR A 171 -8.33 -6.33 -31.15
N SER A 172 -7.43 -6.18 -32.13
CA SER A 172 -7.56 -6.84 -33.43
C SER A 172 -6.68 -8.09 -33.54
N SER A 173 -5.59 -8.13 -32.78
CA SER A 173 -4.57 -9.16 -32.86
C SER A 173 -4.86 -10.34 -31.91
N GLY A 174 -4.67 -11.57 -32.40
CA GLY A 174 -4.64 -12.77 -31.56
C GLY A 174 -3.25 -13.07 -31.03
N GLU A 175 -2.36 -12.07 -31.01
CA GLU A 175 -0.94 -12.23 -30.71
C GLU A 175 -0.69 -12.29 -29.20
N GLU A 176 0.31 -13.09 -28.82
CA GLU A 176 0.69 -13.22 -27.41
C GLU A 176 1.45 -11.97 -26.96
N TYR A 177 1.24 -11.58 -25.71
CA TYR A 177 1.95 -10.50 -25.03
C TYR A 177 3.48 -10.56 -25.22
N GLU A 178 4.07 -9.53 -25.83
CA GLU A 178 5.52 -9.36 -26.00
C GLU A 178 5.97 -7.92 -25.75
N VAL A 179 7.10 -7.76 -25.04
CA VAL A 179 7.74 -6.45 -24.84
C VAL A 179 8.60 -6.13 -26.06
N THR A 180 8.17 -5.16 -26.86
CA THR A 180 8.79 -4.82 -28.15
C THR A 180 10.05 -3.96 -27.96
N TRP A 181 9.99 -2.96 -27.09
CA TRP A 181 11.14 -2.13 -26.74
C TRP A 181 11.01 -1.47 -25.36
N SER A 182 12.14 -0.99 -24.83
CA SER A 182 12.21 -0.24 -23.58
C SER A 182 13.26 0.86 -23.65
N GLU A 183 13.00 1.99 -23.01
CA GLU A 183 13.93 3.11 -22.87
C GLU A 183 14.29 3.33 -21.40
N THR A 184 15.47 3.90 -21.11
CA THR A 184 15.92 4.20 -19.76
C THR A 184 15.76 5.67 -19.36
N GLY A 185 15.26 5.97 -18.16
CA GLY A 185 15.17 7.32 -17.60
C GLY A 185 14.22 7.41 -16.40
N THR A 186 14.29 8.45 -15.58
CA THR A 186 13.37 8.56 -14.42
C THR A 186 12.04 9.20 -14.87
N ALA A 187 11.09 8.38 -15.33
CA ALA A 187 9.79 8.85 -15.81
C ALA A 187 8.84 9.11 -14.63
N HIS A 188 8.23 10.29 -14.57
CA HIS A 188 7.23 10.62 -13.54
C HIS A 188 5.96 11.33 -14.07
N ALA A 189 5.94 11.67 -15.36
CA ALA A 189 4.84 12.35 -16.04
C ALA A 189 4.20 11.41 -17.06
N ASN A 190 2.90 11.57 -17.35
CA ASN A 190 2.18 10.66 -18.23
C ASN A 190 2.76 10.64 -19.63
N ILE A 191 2.71 9.45 -20.23
CA ILE A 191 3.11 9.23 -21.62
C ILE A 191 2.07 9.90 -22.52
N LEU A 192 2.53 10.66 -23.50
CA LEU A 192 1.67 11.16 -24.58
C LEU A 192 2.01 10.42 -25.88
N TYR A 193 1.02 10.30 -26.75
CA TYR A 193 1.16 9.65 -28.05
C TYR A 193 0.44 10.46 -29.12
N ALA A 194 1.12 10.78 -30.22
CA ALA A 194 0.52 11.49 -31.34
C ALA A 194 1.31 11.25 -32.63
N GLY A 195 0.61 11.01 -33.74
CA GLY A 195 1.23 10.89 -35.07
C GLY A 195 2.29 9.78 -35.17
N GLY A 196 2.12 8.68 -34.44
CA GLY A 196 3.09 7.56 -34.41
C GLY A 196 4.26 7.77 -33.44
N TYR A 197 4.33 8.90 -32.75
CA TYR A 197 5.41 9.20 -31.81
C TYR A 197 4.96 9.17 -30.36
N VAL A 198 5.87 8.74 -29.49
CA VAL A 198 5.75 8.76 -28.04
C VAL A 198 6.52 9.95 -27.49
N PHE A 199 5.88 10.73 -26.62
CA PHE A 199 6.50 11.85 -25.93
C PHE A 199 6.56 11.57 -24.45
N GLN A 200 7.78 11.52 -23.91
CA GLN A 200 8.02 11.26 -22.50
C GLN A 200 8.85 12.36 -21.87
N LYS A 201 8.43 12.81 -20.69
CA LYS A 201 9.17 13.75 -19.87
C LYS A 201 9.88 13.04 -18.72
N TYR A 202 11.17 13.29 -18.59
CA TYR A 202 12.03 12.70 -17.57
C TYR A 202 12.52 13.76 -16.58
N GLY A 203 12.64 13.35 -15.31
CA GLY A 203 13.34 14.14 -14.30
C GLY A 203 14.86 14.06 -14.46
N ILE A 204 15.58 14.71 -13.53
CA ILE A 204 17.05 14.64 -13.50
C ILE A 204 17.51 13.19 -13.37
N ASP A 205 18.36 12.79 -14.31
CA ASP A 205 18.99 11.48 -14.34
C ASP A 205 20.46 11.52 -13.84
N SER A 206 21.21 10.44 -14.07
CA SER A 206 22.63 10.36 -13.70
C SER A 206 23.55 11.38 -14.41
N THR A 207 23.10 11.96 -15.53
CA THR A 207 23.83 13.02 -16.25
C THR A 207 23.51 14.41 -15.72
N GLY A 208 22.50 14.55 -14.86
CA GLY A 208 22.19 15.78 -14.15
C GLY A 208 21.20 16.70 -14.88
N THR A 209 20.55 16.24 -15.94
CA THR A 209 19.63 17.03 -16.77
C THR A 209 18.24 16.40 -16.77
N ALA A 210 17.20 17.24 -16.70
CA ALA A 210 15.83 16.85 -16.96
C ALA A 210 15.49 17.21 -18.41
N ARG A 211 14.64 16.41 -19.06
CA ARG A 211 14.40 16.53 -20.50
C ARG A 211 13.01 16.02 -20.89
N VAL A 212 12.58 16.41 -22.07
CA VAL A 212 11.51 15.75 -22.82
C VAL A 212 12.11 15.09 -24.05
N VAL A 213 11.64 13.89 -24.37
CA VAL A 213 12.07 13.14 -25.55
C VAL A 213 10.88 12.84 -26.46
N CYS A 214 11.14 12.81 -27.75
CA CYS A 214 10.28 12.25 -28.78
C CYS A 214 10.92 10.96 -29.30
N ILE A 215 10.14 9.90 -29.30
CA ILE A 215 10.55 8.54 -29.62
C ILE A 215 9.61 8.03 -30.69
N ASP A 216 10.14 7.35 -31.69
CA ASP A 216 9.34 6.62 -32.65
C ASP A 216 8.58 5.49 -31.94
N GLY A 217 7.24 5.56 -31.94
CA GLY A 217 6.40 4.64 -31.16
C GLY A 217 6.54 3.20 -31.62
N GLU A 218 6.87 2.97 -32.90
CA GLU A 218 7.01 1.63 -33.44
C GLU A 218 8.35 1.00 -33.03
N THR A 219 9.45 1.71 -33.28
CA THR A 219 10.82 1.20 -33.19
C THR A 219 11.50 1.46 -31.85
N GLY A 220 11.03 2.45 -31.08
CA GLY A 220 11.71 2.92 -29.87
C GLY A 220 12.96 3.77 -30.17
N GLU A 221 13.16 4.21 -31.41
CA GLU A 221 14.30 5.07 -31.77
C GLU A 221 14.07 6.52 -31.35
N HIS A 222 15.10 7.16 -30.78
CA HIS A 222 15.05 8.58 -30.44
C HIS A 222 14.99 9.46 -31.70
N VAL A 223 14.00 10.35 -31.76
CA VAL A 223 13.80 11.30 -32.86
C VAL A 223 14.42 12.65 -32.52
N TRP A 224 14.02 13.22 -31.39
CA TRP A 224 14.59 14.46 -30.86
C TRP A 224 14.43 14.51 -29.34
N GLU A 225 15.25 15.32 -28.67
CA GLU A 225 15.12 15.60 -27.24
C GLU A 225 15.36 17.09 -26.96
N PHE A 226 14.79 17.57 -25.86
CA PHE A 226 15.00 18.93 -25.37
C PHE A 226 15.32 18.90 -23.88
N GLU A 227 16.51 19.39 -23.52
CA GLU A 227 16.96 19.54 -22.13
C GLU A 227 16.45 20.85 -21.53
N PHE A 228 15.93 20.78 -20.31
CA PHE A 228 15.39 21.95 -19.62
C PHE A 228 16.50 22.83 -19.04
N THR A 229 16.32 24.15 -19.11
CA THR A 229 17.26 25.14 -18.54
C THR A 229 17.46 24.94 -17.03
N SER A 230 16.42 24.47 -16.32
CA SER A 230 16.50 23.96 -14.95
C SER A 230 15.48 22.83 -14.76
N GLY A 231 15.96 21.67 -14.31
CA GLY A 231 15.14 20.49 -14.07
C GLY A 231 14.95 20.17 -12.59
N SER A 232 13.91 19.41 -12.28
CA SER A 232 13.74 18.73 -10.98
C SER A 232 14.04 17.24 -11.10
N ASN A 233 14.42 16.59 -10.00
CA ASN A 233 14.50 15.12 -9.94
C ASN A 233 13.15 14.46 -10.24
N TYR A 234 12.08 15.09 -9.78
CA TYR A 234 10.71 14.66 -10.02
C TYR A 234 10.11 15.68 -10.97
N GLU A 235 9.97 15.33 -12.24
CA GLU A 235 9.26 16.13 -13.24
C GLU A 235 7.94 15.43 -13.56
N SER A 236 6.93 15.60 -12.71
CA SER A 236 5.68 14.86 -12.80
C SER A 236 4.53 15.60 -13.50
N SER A 237 4.69 16.90 -13.78
CA SER A 237 3.73 17.61 -14.62
C SER A 237 3.77 17.07 -16.05
N THR A 238 2.63 16.60 -16.52
CA THR A 238 2.48 16.02 -17.85
C THR A 238 2.47 17.13 -18.90
N PRO A 239 3.20 16.95 -20.04
CA PRO A 239 3.08 17.82 -21.20
C PRO A 239 1.65 17.88 -21.77
N LEU A 240 1.45 18.73 -22.76
CA LEU A 240 0.20 18.90 -23.49
C LEU A 240 0.51 19.03 -24.98
N ILE A 241 -0.27 18.39 -25.85
CA ILE A 241 -0.15 18.53 -27.31
C ILE A 241 -1.39 19.27 -27.83
N VAL A 242 -1.17 20.31 -28.65
CA VAL A 242 -2.24 21.05 -29.34
C VAL A 242 -1.78 21.37 -30.75
N GLY A 243 -2.47 20.82 -31.75
CA GLY A 243 -2.07 20.89 -33.15
C GLY A 243 -0.62 20.44 -33.35
N ASP A 244 0.17 21.27 -34.03
CA ASP A 244 1.58 20.98 -34.34
C ASP A 244 2.56 21.29 -33.20
N TRP A 245 2.09 21.48 -31.97
CA TRP A 245 2.92 21.94 -30.84
C TRP A 245 2.78 21.05 -29.61
N ILE A 246 3.91 20.83 -28.93
CA ILE A 246 3.97 20.27 -27.58
C ILE A 246 4.37 21.36 -26.57
N TYR A 247 3.62 21.43 -25.48
CA TYR A 247 3.80 22.33 -24.36
C TYR A 247 4.32 21.55 -23.16
N VAL A 248 5.43 21.99 -22.59
CA VAL A 248 6.14 21.29 -21.51
C VAL A 248 6.28 22.21 -20.32
N ALA A 249 5.38 22.06 -19.35
CA ALA A 249 5.44 22.70 -18.05
C ALA A 249 6.50 22.00 -17.17
N THR A 250 7.31 22.75 -16.41
CA THR A 250 8.34 22.19 -15.53
C THR A 250 8.09 22.49 -14.06
N MET A 251 8.64 21.64 -13.19
CA MET A 251 8.62 21.83 -11.74
C MET A 251 9.55 22.94 -11.24
N THR A 252 10.22 23.63 -12.17
CA THR A 252 11.07 24.80 -11.94
C THR A 252 10.44 26.12 -12.39
N GLY A 253 9.19 26.08 -12.88
CA GLY A 253 8.41 27.27 -13.24
C GLY A 253 8.62 27.76 -14.66
N TYR A 254 8.97 26.87 -15.60
CA TYR A 254 8.99 27.17 -17.03
C TYR A 254 7.86 26.46 -17.76
N ILE A 255 7.37 27.05 -18.84
CA ILE A 255 6.58 26.36 -19.87
C ILE A 255 7.31 26.56 -21.20
N TYR A 256 7.65 25.46 -21.86
CA TYR A 256 8.26 25.44 -23.18
C TYR A 256 7.23 25.05 -24.23
N ARG A 257 7.24 25.70 -25.40
CA ARG A 257 6.46 25.37 -26.58
C ARG A 257 7.43 24.99 -27.69
N ILE A 258 7.28 23.77 -28.20
CA ILE A 258 8.21 23.13 -29.15
C ILE A 258 7.38 22.57 -30.31
N PRO A 259 7.82 22.72 -31.59
CA PRO A 259 7.14 22.05 -32.69
C PRO A 259 7.17 20.53 -32.48
N LEU A 260 6.00 19.90 -32.61
CA LEU A 260 5.78 18.49 -32.23
C LEU A 260 6.69 17.54 -33.02
N TYR A 261 6.76 17.71 -34.35
CA TYR A 261 7.50 16.79 -35.22
C TYR A 261 8.93 17.27 -35.54
N GLU A 262 9.15 18.58 -35.65
CA GLU A 262 10.46 19.15 -36.01
C GLU A 262 11.41 19.25 -34.81
N GLY A 263 10.84 19.26 -33.60
CA GLY A 263 11.57 19.37 -32.35
C GLY A 263 12.21 20.75 -32.13
N PRO A 264 13.17 20.86 -31.20
CA PRO A 264 13.71 22.15 -30.77
C PRO A 264 14.55 22.88 -31.83
N GLY A 265 14.97 22.21 -32.90
CA GLY A 265 15.86 22.76 -33.92
C GLY A 265 17.29 22.97 -33.43
N GLU A 266 18.18 23.40 -34.34
CA GLU A 266 19.59 23.63 -33.99
C GLU A 266 19.72 24.76 -32.95
N ASN A 267 20.43 24.49 -31.85
CA ASN A 267 20.58 25.42 -30.71
C ASN A 267 19.22 25.90 -30.12
N ASN A 268 18.19 25.05 -30.15
CA ASN A 268 16.85 25.34 -29.62
C ASN A 268 16.15 26.52 -30.33
N ALA A 269 16.48 26.80 -31.59
CA ALA A 269 15.94 27.94 -32.35
C ALA A 269 14.42 27.93 -32.52
N ASN A 270 13.78 26.76 -32.39
CA ASN A 270 12.33 26.61 -32.54
C ASN A 270 11.58 26.62 -31.20
N VAL A 271 12.29 26.77 -30.07
CA VAL A 271 11.68 26.71 -28.73
C VAL A 271 11.27 28.11 -28.28
N THR A 272 9.98 28.26 -27.97
CA THR A 272 9.46 29.42 -27.23
C THR A 272 9.29 29.03 -25.77
N SER A 273 9.63 29.92 -24.84
CA SER A 273 9.48 29.62 -23.41
C SER A 273 9.00 30.82 -22.61
N ILE A 274 8.18 30.56 -21.60
CA ILE A 274 7.86 31.50 -20.53
C ILE A 274 8.41 30.96 -19.21
N GLY A 275 8.98 31.82 -18.36
CA GLY A 275 9.57 31.44 -17.07
C GLY A 275 10.84 32.24 -16.72
N GLY A 276 11.37 32.07 -15.50
CA GLY A 276 12.67 32.65 -15.08
C GLY A 276 12.67 34.09 -14.53
N VAL A 277 11.52 34.76 -14.46
CA VAL A 277 11.28 36.04 -13.76
C VAL A 277 10.57 35.72 -12.43
N PRO A 278 10.82 36.42 -11.30
CA PRO A 278 10.57 35.84 -9.97
C PRO A 278 9.09 35.68 -9.62
N PHE A 279 8.50 34.53 -9.99
CA PHE A 279 7.33 33.95 -9.33
C PHE A 279 7.55 33.76 -7.81
N SER A 280 8.79 33.94 -7.33
CA SER A 280 9.20 33.94 -5.92
C SER A 280 8.75 35.16 -5.11
N GLU A 281 8.29 36.25 -5.73
CA GLU A 281 7.76 37.42 -4.99
C GLU A 281 6.24 37.34 -4.73
N ALA A 282 5.51 36.58 -5.55
CA ALA A 282 4.11 36.24 -5.30
C ALA A 282 4.01 35.09 -4.27
N SER A 283 4.24 35.40 -3.00
CA SER A 283 3.99 34.47 -1.89
C SER A 283 2.94 35.03 -0.92
N PRO A 284 1.66 35.19 -1.34
CA PRO A 284 0.59 35.49 -0.38
C PRO A 284 0.20 34.27 0.47
N VAL A 285 0.44 33.06 -0.04
CA VAL A 285 0.21 31.80 0.68
C VAL A 285 1.47 31.48 1.49
N GLU A 286 1.35 31.43 2.82
CA GLU A 286 2.42 30.91 3.70
C GLU A 286 2.87 29.59 3.10
N ALA A 287 4.16 29.40 2.78
CA ALA A 287 4.66 28.19 2.15
C ALA A 287 4.47 26.99 3.10
N VAL A 288 3.25 26.43 3.11
CA VAL A 288 2.79 25.39 4.05
C VAL A 288 3.69 24.16 3.96
N LEU A 289 4.29 23.94 2.79
CA LEU A 289 5.12 22.78 2.47
C LEU A 289 6.61 22.92 2.83
N LYS A 290 7.19 24.13 2.92
CA LYS A 290 8.66 24.28 3.05
C LYS A 290 9.21 23.92 4.44
N ASP A 291 8.36 23.80 5.47
CA ASP A 291 8.76 23.61 6.87
C ASP A 291 8.51 22.17 7.40
N PHE A 292 8.49 21.15 6.54
CA PHE A 292 8.39 19.77 7.02
C PHE A 292 9.73 19.28 7.61
N GLU A 293 9.82 19.13 8.94
CA GLU A 293 10.94 18.45 9.61
C GLU A 293 11.00 16.92 9.30
N VAL A 294 10.09 16.39 8.48
CA VAL A 294 9.94 14.94 8.22
C VAL A 294 10.30 14.52 6.77
N GLY A 295 10.75 15.45 5.90
CA GLY A 295 11.23 15.10 4.56
C GLY A 295 11.08 16.24 3.55
N ASN A 296 11.92 16.25 2.52
CA ASN A 296 11.88 17.26 1.46
C ASN A 296 10.52 17.23 0.74
N THR A 297 9.82 18.35 0.69
CA THR A 297 8.70 18.51 -0.25
C THR A 297 9.25 18.76 -1.64
N TYR A 298 8.93 17.87 -2.58
CA TYR A 298 8.85 18.20 -4.01
C TYR A 298 7.90 19.40 -4.09
N ASP A 299 8.22 20.55 -4.71
CA ASP A 299 7.24 21.53 -5.25
C ASP A 299 7.86 22.94 -5.44
N SER A 300 8.01 23.36 -6.70
CA SER A 300 8.33 24.75 -7.06
C SER A 300 7.97 25.12 -8.52
N GLY A 301 6.84 24.63 -9.06
CA GLY A 301 6.52 24.89 -10.47
C GLY A 301 5.07 24.64 -10.88
N PHE A 302 4.87 24.46 -12.19
CA PHE A 302 3.56 24.25 -12.81
C PHE A 302 3.07 22.82 -12.67
N SER A 303 1.75 22.65 -12.56
CA SER A 303 1.05 21.37 -12.63
C SER A 303 0.93 20.87 -14.08
N SER A 304 0.26 19.72 -14.27
CA SER A 304 -0.10 19.25 -15.61
C SER A 304 -1.10 20.22 -16.26
N MET A 305 -1.00 20.41 -17.58
CA MET A 305 -1.81 21.38 -18.32
C MET A 305 -3.06 20.75 -18.94
N VAL A 306 -4.09 21.57 -19.19
CA VAL A 306 -5.26 21.18 -19.99
C VAL A 306 -5.58 22.19 -21.07
N PHE A 307 -6.03 21.72 -22.22
CA PHE A 307 -6.54 22.54 -23.32
C PHE A 307 -8.05 22.40 -23.42
N ASP A 308 -8.76 23.52 -23.53
CA ASP A 308 -10.19 23.52 -23.83
C ASP A 308 -10.55 24.79 -24.60
N SER A 309 -11.21 24.63 -25.75
CA SER A 309 -11.78 25.74 -26.51
C SER A 309 -10.76 26.84 -26.86
N GLY A 310 -9.56 26.45 -27.31
CA GLY A 310 -8.56 27.38 -27.84
C GLY A 310 -7.54 27.91 -26.84
N VAL A 311 -7.63 27.53 -25.57
CA VAL A 311 -6.75 28.06 -24.52
C VAL A 311 -6.21 26.97 -23.62
N ILE A 312 -5.07 27.25 -23.00
CA ILE A 312 -4.34 26.35 -22.11
C ILE A 312 -4.52 26.83 -20.66
N TYR A 313 -5.03 25.95 -19.81
CA TYR A 313 -5.15 26.20 -18.38
C TYR A 313 -4.09 25.42 -17.61
N VAL A 314 -3.48 26.08 -16.62
CA VAL A 314 -2.45 25.49 -15.78
C VAL A 314 -2.44 26.11 -14.40
N THR A 315 -2.14 25.32 -13.38
CA THR A 315 -1.96 25.81 -12.02
C THR A 315 -0.48 25.83 -11.64
N HIS A 316 -0.13 26.66 -10.68
CA HIS A 316 1.25 26.79 -10.19
C HIS A 316 1.30 26.66 -8.67
N SER A 317 2.42 26.14 -8.16
CA SER A 317 2.61 25.86 -6.73
C SER A 317 2.58 27.11 -5.83
N ASN A 318 2.63 28.32 -6.41
CA ASN A 318 2.44 29.58 -5.68
C ASN A 318 0.96 29.93 -5.43
N GLY A 319 0.02 29.12 -5.91
CA GLY A 319 -1.42 29.35 -5.80
C GLY A 319 -2.04 30.06 -6.99
N MET A 320 -1.27 30.38 -8.04
CA MET A 320 -1.82 30.96 -9.26
C MET A 320 -2.43 29.91 -10.19
N VAL A 321 -3.52 30.29 -10.83
CA VAL A 321 -4.12 29.62 -12.00
C VAL A 321 -3.95 30.57 -13.18
N TYR A 322 -3.51 30.04 -14.32
CA TYR A 322 -3.25 30.81 -15.52
C TYR A 322 -4.04 30.24 -16.70
N CYS A 323 -4.44 31.14 -17.59
CA CYS A 323 -5.01 30.84 -18.90
C CYS A 323 -4.16 31.52 -19.97
N PHE A 324 -3.62 30.72 -20.89
CA PHE A 324 -2.78 31.16 -22.00
C PHE A 324 -3.45 30.84 -23.34
N ASP A 325 -3.16 31.63 -24.36
CA ASP A 325 -3.38 31.19 -25.74
C ASP A 325 -2.33 30.14 -26.16
N THR A 326 -2.46 29.63 -27.38
CA THR A 326 -1.53 28.65 -27.96
C THR A 326 -0.14 29.23 -28.28
N ASP A 327 0.04 30.55 -28.23
CA ASP A 327 1.35 31.20 -28.38
C ASP A 327 1.98 31.57 -27.03
N LEU A 328 1.41 31.07 -25.92
CA LEU A 328 1.81 31.35 -24.53
C LEU A 328 1.61 32.82 -24.10
N SER A 329 0.72 33.56 -24.76
CA SER A 329 0.29 34.87 -24.30
C SER A 329 -0.75 34.73 -23.19
N LEU A 330 -0.59 35.49 -22.11
CA LEU A 330 -1.50 35.44 -20.97
C LEU A 330 -2.86 36.07 -21.32
N ILE A 331 -3.94 35.34 -21.11
CA ILE A 331 -5.33 35.80 -21.28
C ILE A 331 -5.88 36.31 -19.94
N TRP A 332 -5.78 35.47 -18.91
CA TRP A 332 -6.12 35.82 -17.54
C TRP A 332 -5.33 35.01 -16.52
N SER A 333 -5.27 35.51 -15.30
CA SER A 333 -4.68 34.82 -14.16
C SER A 333 -5.50 35.03 -12.89
N GLN A 334 -5.45 34.07 -11.96
CA GLN A 334 -6.23 34.11 -10.72
C GLN A 334 -5.42 33.52 -9.56
N MET A 335 -5.30 34.26 -8.47
CA MET A 335 -4.65 33.80 -7.23
C MET A 335 -5.68 33.06 -6.36
N LEU A 336 -5.31 31.88 -5.88
CA LEU A 336 -6.04 31.12 -4.87
C LEU A 336 -5.48 31.40 -3.46
N ASP A 337 -6.22 31.03 -2.42
CA ASP A 337 -5.72 31.16 -1.04
C ASP A 337 -4.75 30.03 -0.65
N GLY A 338 -4.66 28.97 -1.46
CA GLY A 338 -3.81 27.80 -1.24
C GLY A 338 -2.93 27.47 -2.45
N SER A 339 -1.77 26.87 -2.19
CA SER A 339 -0.91 26.30 -3.25
C SER A 339 -1.60 25.14 -3.96
N THR A 340 -1.42 25.02 -5.27
CA THR A 340 -2.00 23.91 -6.05
C THR A 340 -1.02 22.74 -6.16
N TYR A 341 -1.55 21.52 -6.31
CA TYR A 341 -0.77 20.30 -6.47
C TYR A 341 -0.48 20.00 -7.96
N LEU A 342 0.31 18.97 -8.24
CA LEU A 342 0.77 18.57 -9.59
C LEU A 342 -0.30 17.94 -10.50
N VAL A 343 -1.58 18.01 -10.11
CA VAL A 343 -2.71 17.45 -10.86
C VAL A 343 -3.23 18.49 -11.84
N ALA A 344 -3.63 18.04 -13.04
CA ALA A 344 -4.30 18.88 -14.02
C ALA A 344 -5.64 19.42 -13.46
N PRO A 345 -5.97 20.72 -13.66
CA PRO A 345 -7.32 21.19 -13.40
C PRO A 345 -8.31 20.52 -14.35
N THR A 346 -9.58 20.45 -13.98
CA THR A 346 -10.64 19.88 -14.81
C THR A 346 -11.47 21.01 -15.39
N VAL A 347 -11.66 21.04 -16.71
CA VAL A 347 -12.50 22.03 -17.39
C VAL A 347 -13.73 21.33 -17.95
N TYR A 348 -14.90 21.81 -17.55
CA TYR A 348 -16.17 21.26 -17.99
C TYR A 348 -17.23 22.37 -18.04
N ASP A 349 -17.94 22.47 -19.17
CA ASP A 349 -19.07 23.38 -19.39
C ASP A 349 -18.79 24.85 -18.99
N GLY A 350 -17.61 25.36 -19.37
CA GLY A 350 -17.21 26.74 -19.10
C GLY A 350 -16.70 27.01 -17.67
N TYR A 351 -16.58 25.98 -16.85
CA TYR A 351 -16.02 26.06 -15.50
C TYR A 351 -14.69 25.32 -15.40
N LEU A 352 -13.77 25.87 -14.59
CA LEU A 352 -12.52 25.24 -14.22
C LEU A 352 -12.56 24.83 -12.75
N PHE A 353 -12.34 23.55 -12.48
CA PHE A 353 -12.35 22.94 -11.16
C PHE A 353 -10.92 22.59 -10.74
N THR A 354 -10.51 23.03 -9.55
CA THR A 354 -9.19 22.69 -9.00
C THR A 354 -9.21 22.56 -7.49
N GLY A 355 -8.46 21.59 -6.98
CA GLY A 355 -8.13 21.46 -5.56
C GLY A 355 -6.88 22.26 -5.18
N ALA A 356 -6.75 22.61 -3.91
CA ALA A 356 -5.57 23.25 -3.36
C ALA A 356 -5.15 22.65 -2.01
N LEU A 357 -3.92 22.96 -1.60
CA LEU A 357 -3.24 22.49 -0.39
C LEU A 357 -3.64 23.23 0.90
N ASP A 358 -4.55 24.19 0.77
CA ASP A 358 -5.31 24.72 1.90
C ASP A 358 -6.56 23.88 2.19
N GLY A 359 -6.78 22.77 1.48
CA GLY A 359 -7.90 21.86 1.71
C GLY A 359 -9.20 22.30 1.07
N ARG A 360 -9.17 23.26 0.15
CA ARG A 360 -10.36 23.78 -0.54
C ARG A 360 -10.48 23.27 -1.96
N LEU A 361 -11.73 23.18 -2.39
CA LEU A 361 -12.15 23.05 -3.78
C LEU A 361 -12.49 24.44 -4.31
N TYR A 362 -11.93 24.79 -5.46
CA TYR A 362 -12.20 26.03 -6.18
C TYR A 362 -12.89 25.76 -7.51
N VAL A 363 -13.88 26.59 -7.83
CA VAL A 363 -14.58 26.62 -9.12
C VAL A 363 -14.41 28.01 -9.69
N LEU A 364 -13.76 28.10 -10.85
CA LEU A 364 -13.49 29.34 -11.56
C LEU A 364 -14.35 29.38 -12.84
N ASP A 365 -14.69 30.59 -13.28
CA ASP A 365 -15.17 30.84 -14.62
C ASP A 365 -14.00 30.64 -15.59
N ALA A 366 -14.10 29.68 -16.51
CA ALA A 366 -13.02 29.41 -17.47
C ALA A 366 -12.81 30.57 -18.46
N VAL A 367 -13.84 31.41 -18.69
CA VAL A 367 -13.78 32.53 -19.64
C VAL A 367 -12.98 33.70 -19.08
N GLY A 368 -13.32 34.17 -17.87
CA GLY A 368 -12.73 35.35 -17.26
C GLY A 368 -11.78 35.08 -16.09
N GLY A 369 -11.67 33.84 -15.62
CA GLY A 369 -10.78 33.41 -14.53
C GLY A 369 -11.27 33.70 -13.12
N GLY A 370 -12.40 34.39 -12.95
CA GLY A 370 -12.91 34.75 -11.63
C GLY A 370 -13.35 33.53 -10.82
N ILE A 371 -13.08 33.53 -9.50
CA ILE A 371 -13.60 32.50 -8.59
C ILE A 371 -15.12 32.66 -8.48
N VAL A 372 -15.84 31.61 -8.88
CA VAL A 372 -17.29 31.55 -8.91
C VAL A 372 -17.83 30.95 -7.62
N ALA A 373 -17.20 29.87 -7.15
CA ALA A 373 -17.54 29.21 -5.89
C ALA A 373 -16.28 28.55 -5.29
N ASP A 374 -16.27 28.40 -3.97
CA ASP A 374 -15.26 27.62 -3.27
C ASP A 374 -15.84 26.99 -2.00
N THR A 375 -15.21 25.94 -1.49
CA THR A 375 -15.58 25.35 -0.20
C THR A 375 -14.42 24.60 0.42
N THR A 376 -14.40 24.50 1.75
CA THR A 376 -13.43 23.67 2.48
C THR A 376 -13.86 22.20 2.43
N VAL A 377 -13.01 21.35 1.86
CA VAL A 377 -13.22 19.90 1.78
C VAL A 377 -12.57 19.20 2.95
N ALA A 378 -11.29 19.44 3.24
CA ALA A 378 -10.62 18.78 4.36
C ALA A 378 -9.46 19.63 4.88
N GLN A 379 -9.43 19.88 6.18
CA GLN A 379 -8.38 20.65 6.84
C GLN A 379 -8.02 20.01 8.19
N TYR A 380 -6.73 19.80 8.39
CA TYR A 380 -6.15 19.11 9.54
C TYR A 380 -5.11 20.01 10.20
N ARG A 381 -5.08 20.00 11.53
CA ARG A 381 -4.16 20.88 12.29
C ARG A 381 -2.96 20.09 12.79
N TYR A 382 -1.76 20.48 12.33
CA TYR A 382 -0.49 19.96 12.81
C TYR A 382 0.39 21.10 13.33
N GLN A 383 0.86 20.99 14.58
CA GLN A 383 1.76 21.96 15.22
C GLN A 383 1.39 23.43 14.97
N SER A 384 0.10 23.76 15.17
CA SER A 384 -0.56 25.07 14.96
C SER A 384 -0.88 25.50 13.52
N LYS A 385 -0.32 24.86 12.50
CA LYS A 385 -0.64 25.09 11.08
C LYS A 385 -1.79 24.22 10.59
N VAL A 386 -2.52 24.67 9.59
CA VAL A 386 -3.64 23.94 8.95
C VAL A 386 -3.15 23.43 7.61
N TYR A 387 -3.45 22.16 7.32
CA TYR A 387 -3.04 21.45 6.11
C TYR A 387 -4.24 20.73 5.52
N GLY A 388 -4.32 20.62 4.20
CA GLY A 388 -5.31 19.76 3.56
C GLY A 388 -5.06 19.70 2.07
N GLY A 389 -5.08 18.53 1.48
CA GLY A 389 -4.99 18.38 0.02
C GLY A 389 -6.33 17.99 -0.55
N VAL A 390 -6.75 18.64 -1.64
CA VAL A 390 -7.83 18.15 -2.51
C VAL A 390 -7.20 17.61 -3.78
N GLY A 391 -7.52 16.36 -4.14
CA GLY A 391 -7.02 15.67 -5.33
C GLY A 391 -7.68 16.15 -6.62
N GLN A 392 -7.62 15.32 -7.66
CA GLN A 392 -8.31 15.61 -8.92
C GLN A 392 -9.83 15.67 -8.70
N VAL A 393 -10.49 16.56 -9.43
CA VAL A 393 -11.95 16.70 -9.40
C VAL A 393 -12.50 16.08 -10.68
N ALA A 394 -13.31 15.02 -10.56
CA ALA A 394 -14.07 14.48 -11.67
C ALA A 394 -15.48 15.08 -11.66
N VAL A 395 -15.97 15.47 -12.83
CA VAL A 395 -17.23 16.19 -13.00
C VAL A 395 -18.20 15.33 -13.80
N GLN A 396 -19.46 15.25 -13.37
CA GLN A 396 -20.53 14.61 -14.13
C GLN A 396 -21.81 15.46 -14.10
N PRO A 397 -22.48 15.71 -15.24
CA PRO A 397 -23.72 16.48 -15.26
C PRO A 397 -24.89 15.70 -14.67
N THR A 398 -25.72 16.40 -13.90
CA THR A 398 -27.01 15.89 -13.44
C THR A 398 -28.10 16.30 -14.43
N GLY A 399 -29.20 15.52 -14.49
CA GLY A 399 -30.35 15.84 -15.35
C GLY A 399 -31.09 17.13 -14.98
N ASN A 400 -30.66 17.86 -13.95
CA ASN A 400 -31.28 19.08 -13.46
C ASN A 400 -30.43 20.35 -13.68
N GLY A 401 -29.37 20.27 -14.49
CA GLY A 401 -28.46 21.40 -14.74
C GLY A 401 -27.55 21.74 -13.55
N THR A 402 -27.21 20.74 -12.73
CA THR A 402 -26.13 20.81 -11.73
C THR A 402 -25.05 19.80 -12.09
N TYR A 403 -23.89 19.86 -11.44
CA TYR A 403 -22.83 18.87 -11.66
C TYR A 403 -22.46 18.17 -10.36
N THR A 404 -22.30 16.85 -10.41
CA THR A 404 -21.72 16.06 -9.34
C THR A 404 -20.20 16.10 -9.47
N LEU A 405 -19.53 16.44 -8.38
CA LEU A 405 -18.09 16.55 -8.25
C LEU A 405 -17.60 15.44 -7.34
N TYR A 406 -16.69 14.62 -7.81
CA TYR A 406 -16.03 13.57 -7.05
C TYR A 406 -14.59 13.98 -6.79
N MET A 407 -14.05 13.71 -5.61
CA MET A 407 -12.66 14.01 -5.29
C MET A 407 -12.15 13.17 -4.13
N THR A 408 -10.86 12.89 -4.14
CA THR A 408 -10.14 12.47 -2.92
C THR A 408 -9.61 13.68 -2.17
N PHE A 409 -9.44 13.54 -0.86
CA PHE A 409 -8.83 14.54 -0.01
C PHE A 409 -7.84 13.89 0.95
N SER A 410 -6.88 14.68 1.44
CA SER A 410 -5.84 14.25 2.37
C SER A 410 -5.47 15.35 3.34
N ASP A 411 -4.60 15.04 4.30
CA ASP A 411 -3.91 16.02 5.14
C ASP A 411 -2.77 16.76 4.45
N GLY A 412 -2.55 16.52 3.14
CA GLY A 412 -1.57 17.25 2.35
C GLY A 412 -0.12 16.85 2.59
N LEU A 413 0.14 15.73 3.27
CA LEU A 413 1.50 15.29 3.64
C LEU A 413 2.23 14.46 2.57
N GLY A 414 1.83 14.59 1.30
CA GLY A 414 2.47 13.86 0.20
C GLY A 414 2.30 12.35 0.33
N MET A 415 3.41 11.61 0.21
CA MET A 415 3.46 10.14 0.38
C MET A 415 3.36 9.68 1.84
N SER A 416 3.30 10.61 2.81
CA SER A 416 3.20 10.30 4.24
C SER A 416 1.83 10.70 4.82
N GLN A 417 0.80 10.70 3.98
CA GLN A 417 -0.56 11.04 4.40
C GLN A 417 -1.07 10.11 5.50
N ILE A 418 -1.68 10.70 6.52
CA ILE A 418 -2.22 9.98 7.68
C ILE A 418 -3.75 10.00 7.62
N ASN A 419 -4.31 11.16 7.28
CA ASN A 419 -5.74 11.32 7.08
C ASN A 419 -5.99 11.51 5.59
N CYS A 420 -6.85 10.68 5.03
CA CYS A 420 -7.32 10.79 3.66
C CYS A 420 -8.74 10.22 3.55
N GLY A 421 -9.43 10.57 2.47
CA GLY A 421 -10.81 10.18 2.28
C GLY A 421 -11.37 10.61 0.93
N PHE A 422 -12.62 10.26 0.71
CA PHE A 422 -13.34 10.52 -0.53
C PHE A 422 -14.57 11.39 -0.25
N ALA A 423 -14.83 12.38 -1.09
CA ALA A 423 -15.98 13.27 -0.98
C ALA A 423 -16.72 13.43 -2.31
N ILE A 424 -18.04 13.64 -2.20
CA ILE A 424 -18.90 14.04 -3.32
C ILE A 424 -19.54 15.37 -2.98
N TYR A 425 -19.41 16.32 -3.89
CA TYR A 425 -20.10 17.61 -3.85
C TYR A 425 -21.04 17.74 -5.05
N GLU A 426 -22.02 18.62 -4.93
CA GLU A 426 -22.86 19.05 -6.03
C GLU A 426 -22.64 20.55 -6.25
N PHE A 427 -22.32 20.94 -7.48
CA PHE A 427 -22.18 22.33 -7.91
C PHE A 427 -23.41 22.77 -8.70
N SER A 428 -24.02 23.88 -8.29
CA SER A 428 -25.13 24.51 -9.02
C SER A 428 -24.68 25.82 -9.67
N PRO A 429 -24.58 25.88 -11.01
CA PRO A 429 -24.25 27.10 -11.76
C PRO A 429 -25.21 28.27 -11.51
N SER A 430 -26.51 27.98 -11.37
CA SER A 430 -27.54 29.01 -11.21
C SER A 430 -27.41 29.84 -9.92
N GLY A 431 -26.73 29.29 -8.91
CA GLY A 431 -26.54 29.93 -7.61
C GLY A 431 -25.08 30.03 -7.16
N ASN A 432 -24.14 29.48 -7.94
CA ASN A 432 -22.74 29.31 -7.58
C ASN A 432 -22.55 28.65 -6.20
N VAL A 433 -23.33 27.59 -5.94
CA VAL A 433 -23.36 26.91 -4.64
C VAL A 433 -22.73 25.52 -4.75
N LEU A 434 -21.85 25.20 -3.81
CA LEU A 434 -21.32 23.86 -3.57
C LEU A 434 -22.00 23.23 -2.35
N VAL A 435 -22.50 22.01 -2.49
CA VAL A 435 -23.15 21.27 -1.41
C VAL A 435 -22.52 19.89 -1.25
N GLU A 436 -22.01 19.58 -0.06
CA GLU A 436 -21.51 18.22 0.24
C GLU A 436 -22.68 17.22 0.22
N ARG A 437 -22.50 16.12 -0.51
CA ARG A 437 -23.47 15.03 -0.64
C ARG A 437 -23.01 13.75 0.06
N TYR A 438 -21.70 13.51 0.07
CA TYR A 438 -21.12 12.30 0.64
C TYR A 438 -19.70 12.56 1.14
N ARG A 439 -19.29 11.82 2.18
CA ARG A 439 -17.95 11.80 2.73
C ARG A 439 -17.64 10.44 3.33
N ASN A 440 -16.42 9.95 3.11
CA ASN A 440 -15.87 8.75 3.75
C ASN A 440 -14.37 8.91 4.04
N GLU A 441 -13.96 8.68 5.27
CA GLU A 441 -12.58 8.82 5.76
C GLU A 441 -11.96 7.46 6.15
N ASP A 442 -12.71 6.37 6.03
CA ASP A 442 -12.34 5.04 6.53
C ASP A 442 -11.81 4.11 5.42
N LEU A 443 -11.33 4.67 4.30
CA LEU A 443 -10.89 3.90 3.12
C LEU A 443 -9.37 3.63 3.11
N GLY A 444 -8.63 4.23 4.05
CA GLY A 444 -7.18 4.15 4.12
C GLY A 444 -6.47 4.92 3.02
N ASP A 445 -5.20 4.60 2.81
CA ASP A 445 -4.32 5.34 1.89
C ASP A 445 -4.86 5.31 0.45
N MET A 446 -4.93 6.44 -0.23
CA MET A 446 -5.57 6.53 -1.54
C MET A 446 -4.84 7.46 -2.50
N GLY A 447 -4.93 7.10 -3.78
CA GLY A 447 -4.44 7.92 -4.87
C GLY A 447 -5.22 9.23 -5.00
N ARG A 448 -4.62 10.18 -5.72
CA ARG A 448 -5.23 11.50 -6.00
C ARG A 448 -6.14 11.50 -7.22
N TYR A 449 -6.06 10.42 -7.99
CA TYR A 449 -6.72 10.26 -9.27
C TYR A 449 -7.96 9.40 -9.11
N ILE A 450 -8.99 9.79 -9.84
CA ILE A 450 -10.29 9.14 -9.88
C ILE A 450 -10.69 9.02 -11.33
N LEU A 451 -11.33 7.91 -11.66
CA LEU A 451 -11.71 7.58 -13.02
C LEU A 451 -13.23 7.75 -13.16
N PRO A 452 -13.73 8.83 -13.78
CA PRO A 452 -15.16 8.93 -14.09
C PRO A 452 -15.55 7.92 -15.17
N VAL A 453 -16.74 7.34 -15.00
CA VAL A 453 -17.33 6.36 -15.91
C VAL A 453 -18.79 6.74 -16.12
N ASP A 454 -19.21 6.81 -17.39
CA ASP A 454 -20.59 7.09 -17.79
C ASP A 454 -21.04 6.06 -18.84
N THR A 455 -21.33 4.84 -18.38
CA THR A 455 -21.83 3.74 -19.21
C THR A 455 -23.32 3.51 -18.98
N PRO A 456 -24.02 2.81 -19.89
CA PRO A 456 -25.42 2.45 -19.68
C PRO A 456 -25.69 1.67 -18.38
N ASP A 457 -24.71 0.91 -17.90
CA ASP A 457 -24.82 0.06 -16.70
C ASP A 457 -24.39 0.76 -15.42
N PHE A 458 -23.47 1.72 -15.50
CA PHE A 458 -22.93 2.43 -14.33
C PHE A 458 -22.50 3.85 -14.67
N ARG A 459 -22.92 4.77 -13.79
CA ARG A 459 -22.57 6.19 -13.83
C ARG A 459 -22.03 6.64 -12.48
N GLY A 460 -20.75 6.96 -12.43
CA GLY A 460 -20.05 7.36 -11.22
C GLY A 460 -18.54 7.39 -11.43
N VAL A 461 -17.77 7.02 -10.40
CA VAL A 461 -16.31 6.94 -10.51
C VAL A 461 -15.75 5.64 -9.96
N TYR A 462 -14.61 5.22 -10.50
CA TYR A 462 -13.74 4.18 -9.96
C TYR A 462 -12.49 4.80 -9.35
N PHE A 463 -12.01 4.24 -8.25
CA PHE A 463 -10.80 4.70 -7.58
C PHE A 463 -10.16 3.59 -6.74
N VAL A 464 -8.89 3.75 -6.39
CA VAL A 464 -8.16 2.80 -5.57
C VAL A 464 -7.90 3.35 -4.18
N ALA A 465 -8.04 2.49 -3.16
CA ALA A 465 -7.70 2.82 -1.78
C ALA A 465 -7.19 1.57 -1.03
N ALA A 466 -6.36 1.79 -0.01
CA ALA A 466 -5.64 0.78 0.75
C ALA A 466 -6.01 0.88 2.24
N PRO A 467 -7.09 0.21 2.69
CA PRO A 467 -7.52 0.21 4.09
C PRO A 467 -6.59 -0.59 5.03
N GLY A 468 -5.48 -1.13 4.53
CA GLY A 468 -4.56 -2.02 5.25
C GLY A 468 -3.35 -2.43 4.41
N SER A 469 -2.93 -3.70 4.47
CA SER A 469 -1.75 -4.23 3.75
C SER A 469 -2.08 -4.73 2.32
N GLY A 470 -2.79 -3.91 1.54
CA GLY A 470 -3.19 -4.22 0.17
C GLY A 470 -4.12 -3.15 -0.41
N THR A 471 -4.20 -3.08 -1.73
CA THR A 471 -5.02 -2.10 -2.45
C THR A 471 -6.31 -2.72 -2.94
N ASN A 472 -7.41 -1.98 -2.87
CA ASN A 472 -8.71 -2.39 -3.38
C ASN A 472 -9.18 -1.40 -4.44
N LEU A 473 -9.88 -1.92 -5.46
CA LEU A 473 -10.60 -1.12 -6.44
C LEU A 473 -12.04 -0.91 -5.94
N TYR A 474 -12.45 0.36 -5.85
CA TYR A 474 -13.79 0.78 -5.47
C TYR A 474 -14.51 1.45 -6.63
N ARG A 475 -15.84 1.40 -6.60
CA ARG A 475 -16.69 2.28 -7.39
C ARG A 475 -17.72 2.97 -6.52
N ILE A 476 -18.13 4.17 -6.90
CA ILE A 476 -19.15 4.94 -6.19
C ILE A 476 -20.00 5.75 -7.17
N ASP A 477 -21.32 5.73 -6.98
CA ASP A 477 -22.27 6.52 -7.76
C ASP A 477 -22.56 7.89 -7.12
N SER A 478 -23.36 8.72 -7.80
CA SER A 478 -23.75 10.06 -7.29
C SER A 478 -24.62 10.02 -6.04
N ALA A 479 -25.23 8.88 -5.70
CA ALA A 479 -26.00 8.69 -4.48
C ALA A 479 -25.13 8.31 -3.28
N GLY A 480 -23.83 8.05 -3.49
CA GLY A 480 -22.88 7.64 -2.46
C GLY A 480 -22.91 6.14 -2.17
N ASN A 481 -23.42 5.32 -3.09
CA ASN A 481 -23.38 3.87 -2.98
C ASN A 481 -21.96 3.38 -3.32
N LEU A 482 -21.15 3.17 -2.27
CA LEU A 482 -19.78 2.69 -2.39
C LEU A 482 -19.74 1.16 -2.43
N GLU A 483 -19.09 0.61 -3.46
CA GLU A 483 -18.91 -0.83 -3.66
C GLU A 483 -17.43 -1.18 -3.80
N THR A 484 -17.01 -2.30 -3.20
CA THR A 484 -15.67 -2.88 -3.41
C THR A 484 -15.73 -3.84 -4.59
N MET A 485 -15.01 -3.53 -5.66
CA MET A 485 -15.05 -4.26 -6.93
C MET A 485 -14.02 -5.38 -6.95
N THR A 486 -12.81 -5.10 -6.49
CA THR A 486 -11.71 -6.06 -6.45
C THR A 486 -10.90 -5.84 -5.19
N GLU A 487 -10.62 -6.91 -4.44
CA GLU A 487 -9.86 -6.86 -3.19
C GLU A 487 -8.47 -7.47 -3.36
N GLY A 488 -7.51 -6.97 -2.57
CA GLY A 488 -6.19 -7.59 -2.44
C GLY A 488 -5.32 -7.46 -3.70
N LEU A 489 -5.49 -6.37 -4.45
CA LEU A 489 -4.55 -5.99 -5.49
C LEU A 489 -3.20 -5.67 -4.84
N ALA A 490 -2.12 -5.99 -5.55
CA ALA A 490 -0.79 -5.53 -5.19
C ALA A 490 -0.76 -3.99 -5.13
N GLU A 491 0.19 -3.43 -4.40
CA GLU A 491 0.29 -2.00 -4.09
C GLU A 491 0.10 -1.10 -5.34
N ILE A 492 -1.11 -0.55 -5.56
CA ILE A 492 -1.42 0.30 -6.72
C ILE A 492 -1.22 1.76 -6.35
N HIS A 493 -0.29 2.43 -7.04
CA HIS A 493 -0.04 3.87 -6.89
C HIS A 493 -0.36 4.69 -8.15
N SER A 494 -0.68 4.04 -9.28
CA SER A 494 -1.04 4.71 -10.53
C SER A 494 -2.54 5.06 -10.58
N ALA A 495 -2.90 6.03 -11.41
CA ALA A 495 -4.30 6.31 -11.72
C ALA A 495 -4.96 5.11 -12.44
N PRO A 496 -6.22 4.77 -12.15
CA PRO A 496 -6.98 3.82 -12.97
C PRO A 496 -7.22 4.37 -14.37
N VAL A 497 -7.07 3.52 -15.38
CA VAL A 497 -7.24 3.87 -16.79
C VAL A 497 -8.43 3.10 -17.34
N LEU A 498 -9.37 3.79 -18.00
CA LEU A 498 -10.47 3.14 -18.70
C LEU A 498 -10.07 2.93 -20.15
N ALA A 499 -10.46 1.78 -20.70
CA ALA A 499 -10.37 1.56 -22.13
C ALA A 499 -11.69 0.99 -22.68
N ASP A 500 -12.15 1.57 -23.78
CA ASP A 500 -13.40 1.28 -24.50
C ASP A 500 -14.66 1.20 -23.64
N ASP A 501 -14.71 1.92 -22.52
CA ASP A 501 -15.80 1.76 -21.54
C ASP A 501 -16.02 0.29 -21.07
N ARG A 502 -14.98 -0.55 -21.18
CA ARG A 502 -15.07 -2.00 -20.92
C ARG A 502 -14.11 -2.47 -19.83
N TYR A 503 -12.87 -1.98 -19.86
CA TYR A 503 -11.78 -2.49 -19.03
C TYR A 503 -11.07 -1.37 -18.27
N ILE A 504 -10.74 -1.67 -17.02
CA ILE A 504 -9.92 -0.84 -16.15
C ILE A 504 -8.52 -1.47 -16.08
N TYR A 505 -7.51 -0.67 -16.41
CA TYR A 505 -6.11 -1.05 -16.27
C TYR A 505 -5.51 -0.43 -15.01
N LEU A 506 -4.78 -1.25 -14.25
CA LEU A 506 -4.08 -0.86 -13.03
C LEU A 506 -2.65 -1.39 -13.04
N VAL A 507 -1.71 -0.58 -12.57
CA VAL A 507 -0.29 -0.95 -12.47
C VAL A 507 0.11 -1.04 -11.01
N SER A 508 0.66 -2.19 -10.62
CA SER A 508 1.25 -2.38 -9.29
C SER A 508 2.62 -1.73 -9.19
N TYR A 509 2.95 -1.09 -8.09
CA TYR A 509 4.25 -0.47 -7.81
C TYR A 509 5.29 -1.49 -7.28
N SER A 510 5.42 -2.62 -7.94
CA SER A 510 6.31 -3.70 -7.53
C SER A 510 6.77 -4.48 -8.75
N SER A 511 8.07 -4.79 -8.82
CA SER A 511 8.66 -5.58 -9.92
C SER A 511 8.21 -7.05 -9.93
N SER A 512 7.63 -7.55 -8.84
CA SER A 512 7.13 -8.92 -8.75
C SER A 512 5.63 -9.07 -9.02
N ASP A 513 4.90 -7.96 -9.10
CA ASP A 513 3.44 -7.96 -9.19
C ASP A 513 2.95 -7.55 -10.59
N PRO A 514 1.73 -7.96 -10.99
CA PRO A 514 1.27 -7.78 -12.36
C PRO A 514 0.58 -6.43 -12.61
N ILE A 515 0.57 -6.04 -13.89
CA ILE A 515 -0.44 -5.14 -14.46
C ILE A 515 -1.76 -5.91 -14.50
N TYR A 516 -2.84 -5.28 -14.05
CA TYR A 516 -4.18 -5.88 -14.05
C TYR A 516 -5.03 -5.28 -15.15
N GLN A 517 -5.71 -6.14 -15.91
CA GLN A 517 -6.87 -5.78 -16.74
C GLN A 517 -8.12 -6.31 -16.04
N ILE A 518 -9.03 -5.41 -15.68
CA ILE A 518 -10.20 -5.70 -14.85
C ILE A 518 -11.45 -5.25 -15.61
N SER A 519 -12.47 -6.09 -15.76
CA SER A 519 -13.75 -5.66 -16.32
C SER A 519 -14.50 -4.72 -15.36
N LEU A 520 -15.43 -3.92 -15.88
CA LEU A 520 -16.22 -2.97 -15.05
C LEU A 520 -16.99 -3.64 -13.90
N ASP A 521 -17.26 -4.94 -13.96
CA ASP A 521 -17.89 -5.71 -12.88
C ASP A 521 -16.91 -6.16 -11.77
N GLY A 522 -15.62 -5.83 -11.88
CA GLY A 522 -14.58 -6.13 -10.89
C GLY A 522 -13.82 -7.44 -11.13
N THR A 523 -14.12 -8.17 -12.20
CA THR A 523 -13.43 -9.42 -12.53
C THR A 523 -12.06 -9.14 -13.16
N ILE A 524 -10.98 -9.69 -12.61
CA ILE A 524 -9.66 -9.65 -13.25
C ILE A 524 -9.69 -10.60 -14.44
N VAL A 525 -9.58 -10.06 -15.67
CA VAL A 525 -9.67 -10.83 -16.92
C VAL A 525 -8.30 -11.16 -17.50
N GLY A 526 -7.31 -10.30 -17.25
CA GLY A 526 -5.96 -10.44 -17.79
C GLY A 526 -4.90 -9.88 -16.84
N THR A 527 -3.69 -10.44 -16.92
CA THR A 527 -2.53 -9.92 -16.20
C THR A 527 -1.26 -10.00 -17.02
N ALA A 528 -0.41 -8.98 -16.92
CA ALA A 528 0.93 -8.97 -17.49
C ALA A 528 1.99 -8.71 -16.42
N SER A 529 3.16 -9.32 -16.55
CA SER A 529 4.27 -9.12 -15.61
C SER A 529 5.17 -7.96 -16.04
N CYS A 530 5.90 -7.39 -15.09
CA CYS A 530 6.92 -6.38 -15.39
C CYS A 530 7.99 -6.95 -16.35
N PRO A 531 8.43 -6.18 -17.37
CA PRO A 531 9.54 -6.58 -18.23
C PRO A 531 10.80 -6.91 -17.41
N SER A 532 11.54 -7.96 -17.81
CA SER A 532 12.74 -8.38 -17.09
C SER A 532 13.83 -7.29 -17.13
N GLY A 533 14.40 -6.93 -15.96
CA GLY A 533 15.46 -5.93 -15.86
C GLY A 533 14.99 -4.53 -15.43
N VAL A 534 13.69 -4.35 -15.25
CA VAL A 534 13.08 -3.14 -14.68
C VAL A 534 13.08 -3.20 -13.15
N ARG A 535 13.39 -2.08 -12.49
CA ARG A 535 13.50 -2.01 -11.03
C ARG A 535 12.15 -2.11 -10.32
N ASN A 536 11.17 -1.31 -10.74
CA ASN A 536 9.76 -1.31 -10.31
C ASN A 536 8.94 -0.56 -11.38
N PHE A 537 7.64 -0.86 -11.51
CA PHE A 537 6.73 0.08 -12.14
C PHE A 537 6.69 1.39 -11.35
N ASN A 538 6.35 2.50 -12.00
CA ASN A 538 6.22 3.80 -11.33
C ASN A 538 4.74 4.19 -11.15
N MET A 539 4.51 5.44 -10.74
CA MET A 539 3.18 5.99 -10.50
C MET A 539 2.45 6.46 -11.78
N ILE A 540 3.00 6.22 -12.97
CA ILE A 540 2.42 6.67 -14.24
C ILE A 540 1.31 5.69 -14.67
N PRO A 541 0.11 6.17 -15.06
CA PRO A 541 -0.93 5.34 -15.68
C PRO A 541 -0.47 4.75 -17.02
N LEU A 542 -1.05 3.62 -17.40
CA LEU A 542 -0.83 3.06 -18.75
C LEU A 542 -1.49 3.94 -19.81
N VAL A 543 -0.91 3.90 -21.00
CA VAL A 543 -1.56 4.36 -22.23
C VAL A 543 -1.88 3.13 -23.05
N VAL A 544 -3.18 2.89 -23.29
CA VAL A 544 -3.68 1.71 -24.01
C VAL A 544 -4.24 2.19 -25.35
N LEU A 545 -3.68 1.69 -26.45
CA LEU A 545 -3.99 2.12 -27.82
C LEU A 545 -4.11 0.89 -28.73
N GLY A 546 -5.34 0.44 -28.98
CA GLY A 546 -5.59 -0.81 -29.69
C GLY A 546 -4.86 -2.00 -29.04
N ASP A 547 -4.03 -2.69 -29.82
CA ASP A 547 -3.20 -3.82 -29.39
C ASP A 547 -1.88 -3.40 -28.70
N THR A 548 -1.59 -2.10 -28.58
CA THR A 548 -0.34 -1.57 -28.03
C THR A 548 -0.57 -0.89 -26.70
N ILE A 549 0.32 -1.12 -25.73
CA ILE A 549 0.29 -0.43 -24.45
C ILE A 549 1.67 0.12 -24.13
N PHE A 550 1.67 1.37 -23.65
CA PHE A 550 2.84 2.03 -23.11
C PHE A 550 2.72 2.15 -21.59
N GLY A 551 3.83 1.93 -20.89
CA GLY A 551 3.86 2.07 -19.44
C GLY A 551 5.18 2.61 -18.91
N GLY A 552 5.12 3.15 -17.69
CA GLY A 552 6.25 3.76 -17.00
C GLY A 552 6.86 2.86 -15.93
N THR A 553 8.12 3.11 -15.64
CA THR A 553 8.91 2.46 -14.59
C THR A 553 9.80 3.49 -13.91
N ASP A 554 10.29 3.16 -12.71
CA ASP A 554 11.29 4.01 -12.02
C ASP A 554 12.63 4.09 -12.78
N SER A 555 12.75 3.38 -13.90
CA SER A 555 13.96 3.30 -14.71
C SER A 555 13.72 3.57 -16.20
N GLY A 556 12.51 3.98 -16.60
CA GLY A 556 12.20 4.43 -17.95
C GLY A 556 10.79 4.08 -18.40
N ILE A 557 10.58 3.93 -19.70
CA ILE A 557 9.29 3.52 -20.27
C ILE A 557 9.45 2.25 -21.11
N TYR A 558 8.35 1.59 -21.39
CA TYR A 558 8.31 0.40 -22.22
C TYR A 558 7.06 0.38 -23.10
N ARG A 559 7.17 -0.35 -24.21
CA ARG A 559 6.07 -0.74 -25.07
C ARG A 559 5.90 -2.25 -25.01
N PHE A 560 4.65 -2.69 -24.96
CA PHE A 560 4.32 -4.07 -25.31
C PHE A 560 3.14 -4.11 -26.27
N ASP A 561 3.10 -5.18 -27.05
CA ASP A 561 2.03 -5.47 -28.01
C ASP A 561 1.35 -6.80 -27.65
N GLY A 562 0.08 -6.91 -27.99
CA GLY A 562 -0.70 -8.16 -27.89
C GLY A 562 -1.62 -8.26 -26.68
N VAL A 563 -2.30 -9.41 -26.58
CA VAL A 563 -3.36 -9.64 -25.60
C VAL A 563 -2.77 -10.11 -24.27
N PHE A 564 -3.24 -9.52 -23.17
CA PHE A 564 -2.88 -9.97 -21.83
C PHE A 564 -3.20 -11.46 -21.63
N PRO A 565 -2.26 -12.24 -21.09
CA PRO A 565 -2.55 -13.60 -20.66
C PRO A 565 -3.77 -13.63 -19.76
N VAL A 566 -4.70 -14.55 -20.05
CA VAL A 566 -5.90 -14.74 -19.24
C VAL A 566 -5.48 -14.88 -17.79
N TYR A 567 -6.08 -14.06 -16.93
CA TYR A 567 -5.80 -14.14 -15.51
C TYR A 567 -6.25 -15.51 -15.01
N VAL A 568 -5.28 -16.36 -14.72
CA VAL A 568 -5.49 -17.57 -13.95
C VAL A 568 -5.22 -17.15 -12.52
N ALA A 569 -6.29 -16.96 -11.75
CA ALA A 569 -6.18 -16.74 -10.31
C ALA A 569 -5.14 -17.71 -9.78
N PRO A 570 -4.05 -17.23 -9.14
CA PRO A 570 -2.97 -18.10 -8.73
C PRO A 570 -3.65 -19.21 -7.95
N SER A 571 -3.61 -20.43 -8.49
CA SER A 571 -3.93 -21.60 -7.70
C SER A 571 -3.11 -21.38 -6.46
N LEU A 572 -3.73 -21.36 -5.27
CA LEU A 572 -3.01 -21.23 -4.02
C LEU A 572 -1.85 -22.23 -4.08
N GLU A 573 -0.70 -21.76 -4.57
CA GLU A 573 0.57 -22.38 -4.38
C GLU A 573 0.74 -22.07 -2.92
N GLN A 574 0.18 -22.99 -2.13
CA GLN A 574 0.77 -23.36 -0.88
C GLN A 574 2.22 -23.68 -1.24
N GLY A 575 3.05 -22.64 -1.38
CA GLY A 575 4.49 -22.76 -1.23
C GLY A 575 4.63 -23.63 -0.01
N GLN A 576 5.24 -24.82 -0.21
CA GLN A 576 5.02 -25.99 0.65
C GLN A 576 4.80 -25.50 2.07
N PRO A 577 3.58 -25.66 2.63
CA PRO A 577 3.22 -24.97 3.85
C PRO A 577 4.35 -25.21 4.83
N LEU A 578 4.88 -24.18 5.50
CA LEU A 578 6.14 -24.29 6.24
C LEU A 578 6.17 -25.53 7.17
N ILE A 579 5.00 -26.05 7.55
CA ILE A 579 4.81 -27.35 8.20
C ILE A 579 5.37 -28.58 7.45
N LEU A 580 5.35 -28.61 6.11
CA LEU A 580 5.96 -29.60 5.22
C LEU A 580 7.48 -29.43 5.18
N ILE A 581 8.00 -28.20 5.07
CA ILE A 581 9.45 -27.93 5.18
C ILE A 581 9.97 -28.29 6.58
N ILE A 582 9.25 -27.91 7.63
CA ILE A 582 9.52 -28.29 9.02
C ILE A 582 9.38 -29.81 9.18
N ALA A 583 8.38 -30.44 8.58
CA ALA A 583 8.22 -31.90 8.61
C ALA A 583 9.37 -32.61 7.91
N GLU A 584 9.90 -32.06 6.81
CA GLU A 584 11.07 -32.58 6.11
C GLU A 584 12.35 -32.40 6.95
N ILE A 585 12.56 -31.25 7.59
CA ILE A 585 13.68 -31.03 8.51
C ILE A 585 13.58 -31.97 9.72
N VAL A 586 12.39 -32.10 10.31
CA VAL A 586 12.13 -33.02 11.43
C VAL A 586 12.32 -34.46 10.98
N ALA A 587 11.86 -34.85 9.78
CA ALA A 587 12.07 -36.16 9.21
C ALA A 587 13.57 -36.42 8.97
N ALA A 588 14.32 -35.46 8.45
CA ALA A 588 15.77 -35.57 8.27
C ALA A 588 16.51 -35.74 9.60
N ILE A 589 16.13 -34.99 10.65
CA ILE A 589 16.67 -35.16 12.01
C ILE A 589 16.31 -36.53 12.57
N LEU A 590 15.06 -36.99 12.41
CA LEU A 590 14.62 -38.31 12.85
C LEU A 590 15.33 -39.45 12.10
N VAL A 591 15.58 -39.30 10.80
CA VAL A 591 16.36 -40.23 9.98
C VAL A 591 17.82 -40.25 10.44
N ALA A 592 18.44 -39.09 10.69
CA ALA A 592 19.80 -39.01 11.22
C ALA A 592 19.91 -39.65 12.60
N LEU A 593 18.97 -39.35 13.52
CA LEU A 593 18.90 -39.99 14.84
C LEU A 593 18.64 -41.50 14.73
N GLY A 594 17.81 -41.93 13.78
CA GLY A 594 17.52 -43.33 13.47
C GLY A 594 18.74 -44.08 12.94
N LEU A 595 19.52 -43.47 12.04
CA LEU A 595 20.79 -43.98 11.55
C LEU A 595 21.82 -44.11 12.69
N VAL A 596 21.98 -43.08 13.52
CA VAL A 596 22.85 -43.12 14.70
C VAL A 596 22.42 -44.25 15.65
N TYR A 597 21.12 -44.38 15.89
CA TYR A 597 20.55 -45.45 16.71
C TYR A 597 20.85 -46.83 16.12
N ALA A 598 20.62 -47.02 14.82
CA ALA A 598 20.83 -48.29 14.11
C ALA A 598 22.31 -48.70 14.10
N VAL A 599 23.24 -47.76 13.82
CA VAL A 599 24.69 -48.00 13.83
C VAL A 599 25.15 -48.46 15.22
N LEU A 600 24.68 -47.79 16.28
CA LEU A 600 25.02 -48.17 17.66
C LEU A 600 24.37 -49.49 18.08
N ARG A 601 23.18 -49.82 17.56
CA ARG A 601 22.53 -51.12 17.76
C ARG A 601 23.33 -52.24 17.08
N PHE A 602 23.81 -52.01 15.85
CA PHE A 602 24.67 -52.93 15.11
C PHE A 602 26.02 -53.17 15.82
N LYS A 603 26.55 -52.16 16.52
CA LYS A 603 27.73 -52.30 17.39
C LYS A 603 27.46 -53.01 18.72
N GLY A 604 26.26 -53.56 18.94
CA GLY A 604 25.93 -54.38 20.11
C GLY A 604 25.42 -53.62 21.33
N HIS A 605 25.10 -52.33 21.21
CA HIS A 605 24.54 -51.55 22.33
C HIS A 605 23.01 -51.70 22.42
N GLU A 606 22.50 -52.37 23.46
CA GLU A 606 21.06 -52.58 23.68
C GLU A 606 20.26 -51.29 23.96
N LYS A 607 20.91 -50.20 24.38
CA LYS A 607 20.28 -48.89 24.61
C LYS A 607 21.16 -47.77 24.04
N PRO A 608 21.19 -47.57 22.71
CA PRO A 608 22.09 -46.65 22.00
C PRO A 608 22.17 -45.24 22.58
N PHE A 609 21.02 -44.59 22.80
CA PHE A 609 20.99 -43.23 23.36
C PHE A 609 21.41 -43.16 24.83
N ASN A 610 21.15 -44.22 25.61
CA ASN A 610 21.68 -44.29 26.97
C ASN A 610 23.19 -44.48 26.95
N TYR A 611 23.72 -45.32 26.05
CA TYR A 611 25.15 -45.51 25.87
C TYR A 611 25.86 -44.22 25.43
N LEU A 612 25.31 -43.50 24.45
CA LEU A 612 25.80 -42.16 24.04
C LEU A 612 25.78 -41.21 25.23
N LYS A 613 24.66 -41.15 25.97
CA LYS A 613 24.53 -40.32 27.17
C LYS A 613 25.58 -40.69 28.22
N THR A 614 25.76 -41.96 28.57
CA THR A 614 26.76 -42.38 29.56
C THR A 614 28.18 -42.17 29.07
N SER A 615 28.47 -42.43 27.80
CA SER A 615 29.81 -42.23 27.22
C SER A 615 30.16 -40.75 27.12
N PHE A 616 29.20 -39.91 26.74
CA PHE A 616 29.36 -38.46 26.70
C PHE A 616 29.51 -37.88 28.11
N LEU A 617 28.69 -38.33 29.07
CA LEU A 617 28.81 -37.94 30.47
C LEU A 617 30.13 -38.42 31.09
N HIS A 618 30.61 -39.61 30.72
CA HIS A 618 31.88 -40.16 31.20
C HIS A 618 33.08 -39.44 30.57
N TYR A 619 33.02 -39.11 29.27
CA TYR A 619 34.01 -38.28 28.58
C TYR A 619 34.11 -36.86 29.17
N LEU A 620 32.97 -36.24 29.51
CA LEU A 620 32.94 -34.89 30.07
C LEU A 620 33.32 -34.82 31.55
N TYR A 621 33.03 -35.87 32.35
CA TYR A 621 33.08 -35.78 33.80
C TYR A 621 34.06 -36.73 34.50
N GLY A 622 34.57 -37.79 33.83
CA GLY A 622 35.39 -38.83 34.47
C GLY A 622 34.67 -39.59 35.60
N ASP A 623 35.30 -40.64 36.16
CA ASP A 623 34.65 -41.55 37.11
C ASP A 623 34.62 -41.06 38.57
N ASP A 624 35.55 -40.20 38.99
CA ASP A 624 35.76 -39.88 40.43
C ASP A 624 35.51 -38.41 40.77
N GLN A 625 34.25 -37.97 40.72
CA GLN A 625 33.86 -36.60 41.12
C GLN A 625 32.75 -36.63 42.17
N SER A 626 32.92 -35.85 43.25
CA SER A 626 31.87 -35.65 44.26
C SER A 626 30.57 -35.12 43.64
N HIS A 627 29.41 -35.44 44.23
CA HIS A 627 28.09 -34.98 43.75
C HIS A 627 28.03 -33.46 43.51
N ASN A 628 28.71 -32.66 44.35
CA ASN A 628 28.77 -31.20 44.21
C ASN A 628 29.61 -30.75 43.01
N THR A 629 30.71 -31.44 42.70
CA THR A 629 31.58 -31.06 41.58
C THR A 629 30.92 -31.39 40.24
N ARG A 630 30.19 -32.51 40.16
CA ARG A 630 29.37 -32.89 39.00
C ARG A 630 28.26 -31.87 38.73
N ASN A 631 27.58 -31.39 39.77
CA ASN A 631 26.53 -30.37 39.62
C ASN A 631 27.11 -29.02 39.16
N LYS A 632 28.25 -28.58 39.70
CA LYS A 632 28.90 -27.35 39.22
C LYS A 632 29.27 -27.41 37.73
N HIS A 633 29.78 -28.55 37.25
CA HIS A 633 30.11 -28.69 35.83
C HIS A 633 28.87 -28.77 34.93
N ARG A 634 27.80 -29.44 35.37
CA ARG A 634 26.51 -29.44 34.66
C ARG A 634 25.92 -28.04 34.51
N LEU A 635 25.96 -27.25 35.58
CA LEU A 635 25.51 -25.86 35.56
C LEU A 635 26.34 -25.02 34.57
N LYS A 636 27.67 -25.10 34.64
CA LYS A 636 28.56 -24.40 33.69
C LYS A 636 28.25 -24.78 32.24
N PHE A 637 28.11 -26.07 31.96
CA PHE A 637 27.82 -26.57 30.63
C PHE A 637 26.51 -26.02 30.07
N ILE A 638 25.46 -25.94 30.90
CA ILE A 638 24.17 -25.39 30.48
C ILE A 638 24.18 -23.89 30.31
N ILE A 639 24.91 -23.15 31.14
CA ILE A 639 25.07 -21.71 30.93
C ILE A 639 25.78 -21.47 29.60
N VAL A 640 26.81 -22.26 29.27
CA VAL A 640 27.53 -22.15 27.99
C VAL A 640 26.63 -22.50 26.81
N ILE A 641 25.93 -23.64 26.84
CA ILE A 641 25.00 -24.03 25.78
C ILE A 641 23.84 -23.04 25.66
N GLY A 642 23.28 -22.62 26.79
CA GLY A 642 22.23 -21.63 26.86
C GLY A 642 22.66 -20.34 26.18
N ALA A 643 23.84 -19.82 26.51
CA ALA A 643 24.40 -18.62 25.87
C ALA A 643 24.61 -18.79 24.36
N ILE A 644 25.11 -19.95 23.91
CA ILE A 644 25.28 -20.24 22.47
C ILE A 644 23.93 -20.27 21.76
N LEU A 645 22.93 -20.94 22.33
CA LEU A 645 21.59 -21.01 21.76
C LEU A 645 20.88 -19.65 21.76
N THR A 646 21.04 -18.86 22.83
CA THR A 646 20.52 -17.49 22.88
C THR A 646 21.17 -16.64 21.81
N PHE A 647 22.50 -16.70 21.64
CA PHE A 647 23.18 -15.96 20.60
C PHE A 647 22.71 -16.38 19.19
N ALA A 648 22.65 -17.68 18.91
CA ALA A 648 22.21 -18.20 17.62
C ALA A 648 20.76 -17.80 17.29
N ALA A 649 19.84 -17.94 18.25
CA ALA A 649 18.44 -17.52 18.08
C ALA A 649 18.33 -16.00 17.90
N PHE A 650 19.11 -15.22 18.65
CA PHE A 650 19.14 -13.77 18.51
C PHE A 650 19.63 -13.35 17.11
N THR A 651 20.72 -13.94 16.61
CA THR A 651 21.19 -13.70 15.25
C THR A 651 20.12 -14.05 14.22
N LEU A 652 19.46 -15.21 14.38
CA LEU A 652 18.41 -15.65 13.46
C LEU A 652 17.23 -14.66 13.41
N CYS A 653 16.78 -14.17 14.57
CA CYS A 653 15.71 -13.17 14.65
C CYS A 653 16.07 -11.82 14.02
N LEU A 654 17.37 -11.47 13.98
CA LEU A 654 17.82 -10.29 13.24
C LEU A 654 17.87 -10.51 11.73
N CYS A 655 18.25 -11.72 11.29
CA CYS A 655 18.42 -12.02 9.87
C CYS A 655 17.09 -12.25 9.15
N VAL A 656 16.09 -12.82 9.82
CA VAL A 656 14.86 -13.29 9.19
C VAL A 656 13.68 -12.40 9.55
N GLY A 657 13.01 -11.83 8.55
CA GLY A 657 11.75 -11.09 8.67
C GLY A 657 10.64 -11.67 7.80
N SER A 658 9.48 -11.02 7.79
CA SER A 658 8.32 -11.40 6.97
C SER A 658 8.52 -11.13 5.48
N THR A 659 9.28 -10.06 5.15
CA THR A 659 9.50 -9.59 3.78
C THR A 659 10.89 -9.92 3.23
N SER A 660 11.91 -10.06 4.09
CA SER A 660 13.29 -10.28 3.66
C SER A 660 14.09 -11.20 4.58
N ILE A 661 15.04 -11.92 3.99
CA ILE A 661 16.04 -12.74 4.69
C ILE A 661 17.42 -12.18 4.36
N GLU A 662 18.11 -11.69 5.38
CA GLU A 662 19.41 -11.04 5.26
C GLU A 662 20.55 -11.97 5.68
N ASN A 663 21.74 -11.76 5.13
CA ASN A 663 22.93 -12.48 5.60
C ASN A 663 23.31 -12.02 7.03
N PRO A 664 23.74 -12.92 7.94
CA PRO A 664 24.24 -12.51 9.26
C PRO A 664 25.29 -11.41 9.23
N VAL A 665 26.19 -11.41 8.25
CA VAL A 665 27.24 -10.37 8.14
C VAL A 665 26.62 -9.00 7.86
N GLU A 666 25.65 -8.95 6.94
CA GLU A 666 24.94 -7.72 6.54
C GLU A 666 24.06 -7.21 7.68
N ALA A 667 23.33 -8.11 8.35
CA ALA A 667 22.50 -7.76 9.49
C ALA A 667 23.33 -7.14 10.63
N TYR A 668 24.49 -7.71 10.94
CA TYR A 668 25.39 -7.13 11.95
C TYR A 668 26.06 -5.85 11.48
N SER A 669 26.47 -5.72 10.20
CA SER A 669 27.04 -4.47 9.71
C SER A 669 26.02 -3.34 9.72
N ALA A 670 24.78 -3.59 9.32
CA ALA A 670 23.69 -2.63 9.38
C ALA A 670 23.38 -2.25 10.83
N LEU A 671 23.39 -3.21 11.75
CA LEU A 671 23.20 -2.95 13.17
C LEU A 671 24.31 -2.05 13.75
N PHE A 672 25.59 -2.37 13.50
CA PHE A 672 26.70 -1.57 13.99
C PHE A 672 26.72 -0.17 13.37
N SER A 673 26.39 -0.07 12.09
CA SER A 673 26.24 1.21 11.39
C SER A 673 25.13 2.05 12.02
N ALA A 674 23.94 1.47 12.24
CA ALA A 674 22.81 2.16 12.86
C ALA A 674 23.13 2.66 14.28
N ILE A 675 23.81 1.84 15.09
CA ILE A 675 24.28 2.23 16.42
C ILE A 675 25.29 3.38 16.33
N SER A 676 26.23 3.32 15.38
CA SER A 676 27.25 4.36 15.19
C SER A 676 26.64 5.71 14.79
N LYS A 677 25.54 5.69 14.04
CA LYS A 677 24.74 6.86 13.65
C LYS A 677 23.82 7.36 14.77
N GLY A 678 23.78 6.69 15.92
CA GLY A 678 22.87 7.04 17.01
C GLY A 678 21.39 6.80 16.70
N GLY A 679 21.08 5.99 15.68
CA GLY A 679 19.70 5.71 15.26
C GLY A 679 19.03 6.81 14.43
N VAL A 680 19.79 7.78 13.89
CA VAL A 680 19.27 8.89 13.07
C VAL A 680 19.89 8.82 11.67
N GLY A 681 19.10 9.09 10.61
CA GLY A 681 19.58 9.03 9.22
C GLY A 681 19.93 7.60 8.76
N LEU A 682 19.04 6.66 9.06
CA LEU A 682 19.21 5.24 8.77
C LEU A 682 18.75 4.88 7.35
N ASP A 683 19.49 4.01 6.68
CA ASP A 683 19.07 3.38 5.43
C ASP A 683 17.93 2.35 5.67
N SER A 684 17.28 1.85 4.61
CA SER A 684 16.14 0.93 4.69
C SER A 684 16.47 -0.35 5.47
N LEU A 685 17.64 -0.94 5.21
CA LEU A 685 18.12 -2.13 5.94
C LEU A 685 18.45 -1.81 7.41
N GLU A 686 19.10 -0.67 7.66
CA GLU A 686 19.44 -0.21 9.01
C GLU A 686 18.18 0.05 9.84
N THR A 687 17.15 0.67 9.23
CA THR A 687 15.85 0.92 9.84
C THR A 687 15.14 -0.38 10.17
N THR A 688 15.11 -1.33 9.23
CA THR A 688 14.50 -2.65 9.45
C THR A 688 15.14 -3.39 10.63
N ILE A 689 16.47 -3.44 10.67
CA ILE A 689 17.21 -4.14 11.73
C ILE A 689 17.10 -3.40 13.06
N TYR A 690 17.37 -2.10 13.08
CA TYR A 690 17.50 -1.31 14.31
C TYR A 690 16.16 -0.90 14.91
N VAL A 691 15.18 -0.49 14.10
CA VAL A 691 13.90 0.06 14.59
C VAL A 691 12.85 -1.04 14.76
N SER A 692 12.80 -2.01 13.86
CA SER A 692 11.78 -3.07 13.88
C SER A 692 12.27 -4.37 14.55
N ARG A 693 13.32 -5.02 14.02
CA ARG A 693 13.71 -6.38 14.45
C ARG A 693 14.37 -6.40 15.82
N LEU A 694 15.25 -5.45 16.12
CA LEU A 694 16.04 -5.46 17.35
C LEU A 694 15.20 -5.22 18.62
N PRO A 695 14.33 -4.20 18.72
CA PRO A 695 13.44 -3.99 19.86
C PRO A 695 12.58 -5.22 20.17
N ARG A 696 11.97 -5.78 19.12
CA ARG A 696 11.12 -6.95 19.18
C ARG A 696 11.87 -8.18 19.71
N THR A 697 13.07 -8.44 19.20
CA THR A 697 13.90 -9.58 19.62
C THR A 697 14.33 -9.46 21.08
N ILE A 698 14.73 -8.26 21.51
CA ILE A 698 15.13 -8.01 22.90
C ILE A 698 13.93 -8.18 23.85
N ALA A 699 12.75 -7.69 23.47
CA ALA A 699 11.55 -7.84 24.28
C ALA A 699 11.11 -9.30 24.40
N ALA A 700 11.10 -10.07 23.30
CA ALA A 700 10.79 -11.50 23.31
C ALA A 700 11.76 -12.28 24.22
N LEU A 701 13.05 -11.96 24.17
CA LEU A 701 14.06 -12.52 25.07
C LEU A 701 13.73 -12.23 26.54
N ALA A 702 13.48 -10.96 26.88
CA ALA A 702 13.22 -10.53 28.26
C ALA A 702 11.92 -11.12 28.83
N VAL A 703 10.85 -11.14 28.05
CA VAL A 703 9.56 -11.73 28.44
C VAL A 703 9.68 -13.25 28.60
N GLY A 704 10.42 -13.94 27.73
CA GLY A 704 10.66 -15.38 27.84
C GLY A 704 11.41 -15.75 29.11
N ILE A 705 12.40 -14.95 29.50
CA ILE A 705 13.09 -15.04 30.79
C ILE A 705 12.09 -14.87 31.94
N GLY A 706 11.27 -13.82 31.90
CA GLY A 706 10.32 -13.50 32.96
C GLY A 706 9.27 -14.59 33.20
N LEU A 707 8.59 -15.05 32.14
CA LEU A 707 7.54 -16.06 32.23
C LEU A 707 8.09 -17.43 32.67
N SER A 708 9.28 -17.81 32.20
CA SER A 708 9.91 -19.07 32.61
C SER A 708 10.33 -19.06 34.09
N VAL A 709 10.88 -17.95 34.58
CA VAL A 709 11.23 -17.82 36.01
C VAL A 709 9.98 -17.78 36.88
N ALA A 710 8.96 -17.02 36.50
CA ALA A 710 7.67 -17.00 37.21
C ALA A 710 7.09 -18.41 37.31
N GLY A 711 7.05 -19.16 36.21
CA GLY A 711 6.60 -20.55 36.19
C GLY A 711 7.41 -21.47 37.10
N CYS A 712 8.74 -21.30 37.15
CA CYS A 712 9.60 -22.05 38.07
C CYS A 712 9.21 -21.81 39.55
N ILE A 713 8.94 -20.56 39.92
CA ILE A 713 8.53 -20.19 41.28
C ILE A 713 7.16 -20.80 41.62
N TYR A 714 6.19 -20.65 40.71
CA TYR A 714 4.84 -21.20 40.89
C TYR A 714 4.85 -22.71 41.07
N GLN A 715 5.59 -23.43 40.23
CA GLN A 715 5.72 -24.88 40.30
C GLN A 715 6.38 -25.34 41.60
N ALA A 716 7.31 -24.55 42.17
CA ALA A 716 7.96 -24.84 43.44
C ALA A 716 7.01 -24.70 44.63
N ILE A 717 6.29 -23.57 44.70
CA ILE A 717 5.46 -23.21 45.86
C ILE A 717 4.19 -24.05 45.90
N ILE A 718 3.51 -24.18 44.76
CA ILE A 718 2.29 -24.99 44.66
C ILE A 718 2.63 -26.48 44.71
N ARG A 719 3.91 -26.84 44.55
CA ARG A 719 4.41 -28.22 44.52
C ARG A 719 3.70 -29.05 43.46
N ASN A 720 3.33 -28.40 42.37
CA ASN A 720 2.72 -29.04 41.23
C ASN A 720 3.49 -28.63 39.97
N PRO A 721 4.16 -29.58 39.30
CA PRO A 721 4.97 -29.31 38.12
C PRO A 721 4.16 -28.89 36.88
N LEU A 722 2.83 -28.98 36.93
CA LEU A 722 1.91 -28.65 35.83
C LEU A 722 1.30 -27.25 35.98
N VAL A 723 1.76 -26.46 36.96
CA VAL A 723 1.24 -25.12 37.17
C VAL A 723 1.89 -24.12 36.23
N ASP A 724 1.05 -23.28 35.66
CA ASP A 724 1.39 -22.09 34.89
C ASP A 724 1.14 -20.81 35.72
N PRO A 725 1.94 -19.74 35.57
CA PRO A 725 1.72 -18.46 36.26
C PRO A 725 0.31 -17.86 36.08
N TYR A 726 -0.41 -18.21 35.02
CA TYR A 726 -1.76 -17.71 34.78
C TYR A 726 -2.84 -18.33 35.68
N ILE A 727 -2.53 -19.41 36.41
CA ILE A 727 -3.50 -20.08 37.28
C ILE A 727 -4.08 -19.17 38.37
N MET A 728 -3.38 -18.08 38.73
CA MET A 728 -3.82 -17.13 39.75
C MET A 728 -4.77 -16.04 39.22
N GLY A 729 -5.15 -16.09 37.94
CA GLY A 729 -6.07 -15.13 37.30
C GLY A 729 -5.42 -13.83 36.83
N VAL A 730 -4.08 -13.74 36.86
CA VAL A 730 -3.33 -12.52 36.47
C VAL A 730 -3.59 -12.14 35.01
N SER A 731 -3.59 -13.12 34.10
CA SER A 731 -3.83 -12.88 32.67
C SER A 731 -5.25 -12.38 32.40
N SER A 732 -6.27 -13.02 33.00
CA SER A 732 -7.67 -12.59 32.86
C SER A 732 -7.90 -11.18 33.43
N GLY A 733 -7.27 -10.85 34.56
CA GLY A 733 -7.32 -9.50 35.13
C GLY A 733 -6.67 -8.45 34.23
N ALA A 734 -5.51 -8.78 33.65
CA ALA A 734 -4.82 -7.91 32.71
C ALA A 734 -5.64 -7.70 31.42
N GLY A 735 -6.25 -8.76 30.90
CA GLY A 735 -7.12 -8.72 29.72
C GLY A 735 -8.33 -7.80 29.91
N VAL A 736 -9.05 -7.92 31.04
CA VAL A 736 -10.19 -7.02 31.34
C VAL A 736 -9.75 -5.56 31.37
N ALA A 737 -8.63 -5.25 32.03
CA ALA A 737 -8.16 -3.87 32.13
C ALA A 737 -7.64 -3.32 30.79
N ALA A 738 -6.96 -4.14 29.97
CA ALA A 738 -6.54 -3.76 28.63
C ALA A 738 -7.74 -3.45 27.73
N ILE A 739 -8.77 -4.31 27.73
CA ILE A 739 -9.98 -4.09 26.94
C ILE A 739 -10.75 -2.85 27.41
N ALA A 740 -10.74 -2.55 28.71
CA ALA A 740 -11.33 -1.31 29.22
C ALA A 740 -10.70 -0.07 28.58
N VAL A 741 -9.37 -0.05 28.42
CA VAL A 741 -8.68 1.06 27.75
C VAL A 741 -8.94 1.03 26.25
N ILE A 742 -8.75 -0.13 25.60
CA ILE A 742 -8.80 -0.24 24.13
C ILE A 742 -10.22 -0.01 23.60
N ALA A 743 -11.23 -0.67 24.18
CA ALA A 743 -12.59 -0.67 23.63
C ALA A 743 -13.50 0.42 24.24
N PHE A 744 -13.21 0.90 25.45
CA PHE A 744 -14.07 1.85 26.17
C PHE A 744 -13.38 3.17 26.50
N ASP A 745 -12.18 3.41 25.95
CA ASP A 745 -11.38 4.63 26.15
C ASP A 745 -11.20 5.00 27.63
N PHE A 746 -11.14 3.98 28.50
CA PHE A 746 -11.03 4.17 29.94
C PHE A 746 -9.70 4.86 30.28
N THR A 747 -9.77 6.03 30.91
CA THR A 747 -8.60 6.75 31.40
C THR A 747 -8.54 6.73 32.92
N PHE A 748 -7.34 6.47 33.46
CA PHE A 748 -7.13 6.48 34.91
C PHE A 748 -6.94 7.93 35.39
N PHE A 749 -7.97 8.52 35.99
CA PHE A 749 -7.98 9.91 36.52
C PHE A 749 -7.60 11.01 35.50
N GLY A 750 -7.76 10.76 34.19
CA GLY A 750 -7.45 11.74 33.14
C GLY A 750 -5.95 12.12 33.02
N MET A 751 -5.04 11.39 33.66
CA MET A 751 -3.60 11.69 33.65
C MET A 751 -2.90 11.39 32.32
N PHE A 752 -3.49 10.54 31.47
CA PHE A 752 -2.91 10.08 30.21
C PHE A 752 -3.95 10.18 29.09
N SER A 753 -3.51 10.51 27.88
CA SER A 753 -4.36 10.46 26.69
C SER A 753 -4.82 9.03 26.43
N SER A 754 -6.07 8.86 25.99
CA SER A 754 -6.72 7.56 25.72
C SER A 754 -5.97 6.70 24.69
N HIS A 755 -5.08 7.29 23.89
CA HIS A 755 -4.33 6.61 22.83
C HIS A 755 -2.88 6.23 23.23
N SER A 756 -2.50 6.36 24.51
CA SER A 756 -1.13 6.03 24.94
C SER A 756 -0.95 4.53 25.18
N ILE A 757 0.00 3.90 24.46
CA ILE A 757 0.36 2.49 24.64
C ILE A 757 0.83 2.16 26.07
N PHE A 758 1.41 3.16 26.77
CA PHE A 758 1.82 3.02 28.16
C PHE A 758 0.62 2.95 29.12
N LEU A 759 -0.48 3.62 28.78
CA LEU A 759 -1.70 3.55 29.59
C LEU A 759 -2.26 2.12 29.58
N THR A 760 -2.33 1.48 28.40
CA THR A 760 -2.76 0.09 28.25
C THR A 760 -1.87 -0.86 29.05
N ALA A 761 -0.54 -0.71 28.96
CA ALA A 761 0.39 -1.56 29.71
C ALA A 761 0.25 -1.37 31.24
N ILE A 762 0.16 -0.12 31.72
CA ILE A 762 0.02 0.16 33.15
C ILE A 762 -1.30 -0.38 33.69
N THR A 763 -2.40 -0.14 32.99
CA THR A 763 -3.73 -0.62 33.41
C THR A 763 -3.82 -2.15 33.34
N ALA A 764 -3.28 -2.79 32.30
CA ALA A 764 -3.17 -4.24 32.23
C ALA A 764 -2.38 -4.80 33.42
N CYS A 765 -1.24 -4.19 33.75
CA CYS A 765 -0.42 -4.60 34.89
C CYS A 765 -1.20 -4.49 36.22
N ILE A 766 -1.90 -3.36 36.43
CA ILE A 766 -2.73 -3.14 37.61
C ILE A 766 -3.90 -4.13 37.67
N GLY A 767 -4.58 -4.37 36.54
CA GLY A 767 -5.68 -5.32 36.44
C GLY A 767 -5.25 -6.74 36.81
N GLY A 768 -4.09 -7.18 36.32
CA GLY A 768 -3.52 -8.47 36.68
C GLY A 768 -3.17 -8.58 38.17
N LEU A 769 -2.63 -7.51 38.76
CA LEU A 769 -2.33 -7.47 40.20
C LEU A 769 -3.58 -7.41 41.08
N ILE A 770 -4.66 -6.76 40.63
CA ILE A 770 -5.96 -6.76 41.32
C ILE A 770 -6.52 -8.18 41.33
N ALA A 771 -6.54 -8.86 40.17
CA ALA A 771 -7.00 -10.25 40.10
C ALA A 771 -6.16 -11.16 41.01
N PHE A 772 -4.84 -11.03 41.01
CA PHE A 772 -3.97 -11.74 41.94
C PHE A 772 -4.30 -11.45 43.42
N ALA A 773 -4.53 -10.19 43.78
CA ALA A 773 -4.86 -9.80 45.14
C ALA A 773 -6.19 -10.44 45.59
N CYS A 774 -7.22 -10.44 44.72
CA CYS A 774 -8.48 -11.14 44.97
C CYS A 774 -8.26 -12.65 45.19
N THR A 775 -7.45 -13.28 44.35
CA THR A 775 -7.08 -14.70 44.47
C THR A 775 -6.39 -14.98 45.80
N MET A 776 -5.41 -14.17 46.19
CA MET A 776 -4.68 -14.33 47.45
C MET A 776 -5.60 -14.16 48.66
N LEU A 777 -6.49 -13.16 48.67
CA LEU A 777 -7.43 -12.93 49.75
C LEU A 777 -8.38 -14.12 49.95
N LEU A 778 -8.89 -14.68 48.85
CA LEU A 778 -9.76 -15.85 48.89
C LEU A 778 -8.99 -17.10 49.36
N ALA A 779 -7.80 -17.35 48.83
CA ALA A 779 -6.99 -18.51 49.19
C ALA A 779 -6.57 -18.50 50.66
N GLU A 780 -6.17 -17.34 51.20
CA GLU A 780 -5.77 -17.18 52.60
C GLU A 780 -6.94 -17.37 53.56
N LYS A 781 -8.14 -16.86 53.21
CA LYS A 781 -9.36 -17.09 53.99
C LYS A 781 -9.80 -18.56 53.98
N SER A 782 -9.54 -19.27 52.89
CA SER A 782 -9.85 -20.70 52.75
C SER A 782 -8.82 -21.62 53.45
N GLY A 783 -7.75 -21.07 54.04
CA GLY A 783 -6.76 -21.82 54.82
C GLY A 783 -5.31 -21.78 54.30
N GLY A 784 -5.05 -21.11 53.17
CA GLY A 784 -3.68 -20.83 52.69
C GLY A 784 -2.83 -22.05 52.27
N SER A 785 -3.46 -23.15 51.85
CA SER A 785 -2.77 -24.32 51.30
C SER A 785 -2.52 -24.19 49.79
N ALA A 786 -1.59 -24.97 49.24
CA ALA A 786 -1.29 -24.99 47.80
C ALA A 786 -2.53 -25.19 46.91
N ILE A 787 -3.44 -26.08 47.31
CA ILE A 787 -4.69 -26.35 46.58
C ILE A 787 -5.66 -25.16 46.63
N ASN A 788 -5.68 -24.42 47.73
CA ASN A 788 -6.54 -23.24 47.87
C ASN A 788 -6.12 -22.12 46.93
N TYR A 789 -4.82 -21.93 46.71
CA TYR A 789 -4.32 -20.94 45.74
C TYR A 789 -4.78 -21.27 44.32
N VAL A 790 -4.68 -22.55 43.92
CA VAL A 790 -5.15 -23.01 42.60
C VAL A 790 -6.66 -22.84 42.45
N LEU A 791 -7.46 -23.35 43.40
CA LEU A 791 -8.91 -23.28 43.30
C LEU A 791 -9.43 -21.83 43.32
N SER A 792 -8.84 -20.98 44.17
CA SER A 792 -9.19 -19.55 44.22
C SER A 792 -8.84 -18.86 42.91
N GLY A 793 -7.68 -19.19 42.32
CA GLY A 793 -7.24 -18.61 41.06
C GLY A 793 -8.15 -18.99 39.89
N VAL A 794 -8.62 -20.24 39.83
CA VAL A 794 -9.62 -20.68 38.84
C VAL A 794 -10.93 -19.91 39.01
N VAL A 795 -11.44 -19.76 40.25
CA VAL A 795 -12.67 -19.02 40.53
C VAL A 795 -12.57 -17.55 40.09
N ILE A 796 -11.49 -16.87 40.47
CA ILE A 796 -11.27 -15.47 40.11
C ILE A 796 -11.02 -15.32 38.60
N GLY A 797 -10.21 -16.21 38.00
CA GLY A 797 -9.94 -16.21 36.57
C GLY A 797 -11.21 -16.36 35.72
N LEU A 798 -12.12 -17.26 36.11
CA LEU A 798 -13.43 -17.40 35.45
C LEU A 798 -14.30 -16.15 35.61
N ALA A 799 -14.30 -15.53 36.79
CA ALA A 799 -15.05 -14.30 37.03
C ALA A 799 -14.57 -13.15 36.13
N PHE A 800 -13.25 -12.93 36.04
CA PHE A 800 -12.68 -11.91 35.14
C PHE A 800 -12.89 -12.28 33.66
N SER A 801 -12.78 -13.56 33.29
CA SER A 801 -13.02 -14.00 31.90
C SER A 801 -14.47 -13.78 31.46
N ALA A 802 -15.45 -13.92 32.37
CA ALA A 802 -16.84 -13.59 32.10
C ALA A 802 -17.02 -12.09 31.80
N VAL A 803 -16.39 -11.22 32.61
CA VAL A 803 -16.38 -9.77 32.37
C VAL A 803 -15.70 -9.44 31.04
N GLN A 804 -14.55 -10.05 30.77
CA GLN A 804 -13.81 -9.91 29.51
C GLN A 804 -14.70 -10.24 28.31
N THR A 805 -15.45 -11.34 28.39
CA THR A 805 -16.36 -11.78 27.31
C THR A 805 -17.49 -10.78 27.08
N ILE A 806 -18.11 -10.26 28.15
CA ILE A 806 -19.16 -9.23 28.05
C ILE A 806 -18.61 -7.96 27.38
N MET A 807 -17.41 -7.53 27.79
CA MET A 807 -16.75 -6.35 27.21
C MET A 807 -16.42 -6.52 25.73
N LEU A 808 -15.94 -7.70 25.33
CA LEU A 808 -15.68 -8.00 23.91
C LEU A 808 -16.96 -7.95 23.08
N THR A 809 -18.08 -8.50 23.58
CA THR A 809 -19.38 -8.43 22.89
C THR A 809 -19.86 -6.99 22.71
N MET A 810 -19.46 -6.08 23.60
CA MET A 810 -19.82 -4.66 23.55
C MET A 810 -18.82 -3.79 22.78
N ALA A 811 -17.70 -4.34 22.29
CA ALA A 811 -16.58 -3.56 21.74
C ALA A 811 -16.84 -2.97 20.32
N GLY A 812 -17.87 -3.45 19.60
CA GLY A 812 -18.20 -2.97 18.26
C GLY A 812 -17.00 -3.00 17.30
N ASN A 813 -16.70 -1.86 16.67
CA ASN A 813 -15.62 -1.73 15.68
C ASN A 813 -14.22 -1.89 16.29
N LYS A 814 -14.06 -1.77 17.62
CA LYS A 814 -12.77 -1.92 18.32
C LYS A 814 -12.46 -3.38 18.71
N LEU A 815 -13.31 -4.34 18.32
CA LEU A 815 -13.16 -5.76 18.66
C LEU A 815 -11.83 -6.34 18.14
N SER A 816 -11.45 -6.02 16.90
CA SER A 816 -10.21 -6.55 16.29
C SER A 816 -8.97 -6.17 17.10
N ASN A 817 -8.86 -4.91 17.53
CA ASN A 817 -7.74 -4.42 18.33
C ASN A 817 -7.70 -5.08 19.71
N ALA A 818 -8.87 -5.24 20.35
CA ALA A 818 -8.98 -5.90 21.64
C ALA A 818 -8.58 -7.39 21.56
N LEU A 819 -8.99 -8.10 20.52
CA LEU A 819 -8.62 -9.49 20.29
C LEU A 819 -7.12 -9.63 19.96
N SER A 820 -6.58 -8.73 19.14
CA SER A 820 -5.16 -8.71 18.77
C SER A 820 -4.26 -8.58 19.99
N TRP A 821 -4.61 -7.70 20.94
CA TRP A 821 -3.90 -7.59 22.21
C TRP A 821 -4.00 -8.86 23.06
N LEU A 822 -5.19 -9.46 23.14
CA LEU A 822 -5.41 -10.68 23.96
C LEU A 822 -4.61 -11.88 23.45
N TYR A 823 -4.44 -12.04 22.14
CA TYR A 823 -3.69 -13.16 21.57
C TYR A 823 -2.17 -13.04 21.75
N GLY A 824 -1.71 -11.83 22.05
CA GLY A 824 -0.33 -11.51 22.35
C GLY A 824 0.56 -11.44 21.11
N SER A 825 1.29 -10.33 21.00
CA SER A 825 2.19 -10.03 19.89
C SER A 825 3.35 -9.15 20.36
N PHE A 826 4.48 -9.24 19.67
CA PHE A 826 5.60 -8.31 19.82
C PHE A 826 5.72 -7.33 18.63
N ALA A 827 4.74 -7.31 17.71
CA ALA A 827 4.77 -6.48 16.50
C ALA A 827 4.88 -4.98 16.80
N GLU A 828 4.17 -4.50 17.83
CA GLU A 828 4.10 -3.07 18.19
C GLU A 828 5.19 -2.60 19.15
N VAL A 829 6.21 -3.43 19.41
CA VAL A 829 7.24 -3.10 20.41
C VAL A 829 8.24 -2.08 19.87
N THR A 830 8.33 -0.93 20.54
CA THR A 830 9.27 0.15 20.21
C THR A 830 10.41 0.27 21.23
N TRP A 831 11.49 0.95 20.84
CA TRP A 831 12.63 1.25 21.73
C TRP A 831 12.25 1.89 23.07
N SER A 832 11.20 2.72 23.07
CA SER A 832 10.71 3.40 24.27
C SER A 832 10.21 2.41 25.35
N GLN A 833 9.69 1.26 24.93
CA GLN A 833 9.15 0.22 25.82
C GLN A 833 10.22 -0.80 26.21
N VAL A 834 11.15 -1.12 25.29
CA VAL A 834 12.20 -2.14 25.51
C VAL A 834 12.96 -1.90 26.80
N GLY A 835 13.37 -0.65 27.07
CA GLY A 835 14.11 -0.33 28.29
C GLY A 835 13.36 -0.72 29.56
N ILE A 836 12.04 -0.46 29.61
CA ILE A 836 11.18 -0.77 30.75
C ILE A 836 10.96 -2.28 30.85
N ILE A 837 10.65 -2.95 29.74
CA ILE A 837 10.42 -4.40 29.68
C ILE A 837 11.67 -5.14 30.15
N VAL A 838 12.82 -4.83 29.56
CA VAL A 838 14.10 -5.49 29.87
C VAL A 838 14.46 -5.25 31.32
N PHE A 839 14.42 -4.00 31.77
CA PHE A 839 14.77 -3.67 33.14
C PHE A 839 13.90 -4.45 34.13
N LEU A 840 12.58 -4.37 34.02
CA LEU A 840 11.68 -5.01 34.98
C LEU A 840 11.70 -6.53 34.87
N ALA A 841 11.59 -7.11 33.66
CA ALA A 841 11.52 -8.55 33.49
C ALA A 841 12.83 -9.24 33.90
N VAL A 842 13.98 -8.72 33.48
CA VAL A 842 15.28 -9.32 33.82
C VAL A 842 15.61 -9.08 35.29
N PHE A 843 15.44 -7.86 35.81
CA PHE A 843 15.75 -7.56 37.21
C PHE A 843 14.93 -8.42 38.17
N LEU A 844 13.60 -8.48 37.99
CA LEU A 844 12.72 -9.29 38.84
C LEU A 844 12.99 -10.79 38.69
N SER A 845 13.49 -11.25 37.54
CA SER A 845 13.88 -12.65 37.31
C SER A 845 15.17 -13.06 38.02
N LEU A 846 16.06 -12.11 38.34
CA LEU A 846 17.31 -12.38 39.07
C LEU A 846 17.10 -12.48 40.58
N VAL A 847 16.09 -11.78 41.12
CA VAL A 847 15.75 -11.74 42.55
C VAL A 847 15.56 -13.15 43.17
N PRO A 848 14.81 -14.10 42.58
CA PRO A 848 14.61 -15.46 43.12
C PRO A 848 15.89 -16.28 43.27
N LEU A 849 16.96 -15.96 42.54
CA LEU A 849 18.23 -16.69 42.61
C LEU A 849 18.86 -16.61 44.01
N ILE A 850 18.60 -15.51 44.73
CA ILE A 850 19.06 -15.31 46.12
C ILE A 850 18.48 -16.38 47.03
N TRP A 851 17.22 -16.79 46.79
CA TRP A 851 16.47 -17.75 47.61
C TRP A 851 16.29 -19.12 46.97
N ALA A 852 17.16 -19.48 46.02
CA ALA A 852 17.10 -20.77 45.35
C ALA A 852 17.21 -21.97 46.32
N LYS A 853 17.84 -21.78 47.49
CA LYS A 853 17.95 -22.83 48.52
C LYS A 853 16.62 -23.05 49.23
N GLU A 854 15.95 -21.96 49.57
CA GLU A 854 14.69 -21.92 50.29
C GLU A 854 13.57 -22.49 49.40
N LEU A 855 13.59 -22.24 48.09
CA LEU A 855 12.71 -22.90 47.13
C LEU A 855 12.87 -24.43 47.13
N ASN A 856 14.10 -24.95 47.30
CA ASN A 856 14.31 -26.39 47.47
C ASN A 856 13.78 -26.91 48.81
N LEU A 857 13.87 -26.13 49.89
CA LEU A 857 13.32 -26.51 51.19
C LEU A 857 11.81 -26.68 51.12
N VAL A 858 11.11 -25.76 50.45
CA VAL A 858 9.64 -25.83 50.29
C VAL A 858 9.20 -27.10 49.55
N LEU A 859 10.00 -27.61 48.60
CA LEU A 859 9.70 -28.87 47.90
C LEU A 859 9.71 -30.11 48.82
N LEU A 860 10.39 -30.07 49.96
CA LEU A 860 10.41 -31.19 50.93
C LEU A 860 9.09 -31.32 51.72
N GLY A 861 8.20 -30.33 51.59
CA GLY A 861 6.95 -30.24 52.34
C GLY A 861 6.98 -29.14 53.40
N GLU A 862 5.80 -28.60 53.71
CA GLU A 862 5.69 -27.45 54.62
C GLU A 862 6.19 -27.75 56.03
N ASP A 863 5.91 -28.94 56.56
CA ASP A 863 6.31 -29.31 57.92
C ASP A 863 7.82 -29.47 58.05
N GLN A 864 8.47 -30.07 57.03
CA GLN A 864 9.92 -30.24 56.99
C GLN A 864 10.63 -28.89 56.85
N ALA A 865 10.14 -28.02 55.97
CA ALA A 865 10.70 -26.67 55.82
C ALA A 865 10.53 -25.82 57.09
N ARG A 866 9.40 -25.95 57.80
CA ARG A 866 9.19 -25.29 59.11
C ARG A 866 10.16 -25.80 60.18
N GLN A 867 10.42 -27.11 60.23
CA GLN A 867 11.39 -27.70 61.15
C GLN A 867 12.83 -27.22 60.88
N MET A 868 13.16 -26.93 59.62
CA MET A 868 14.44 -26.35 59.21
C MET A 868 14.53 -24.82 59.42
N GLY A 869 13.54 -24.20 60.07
CA GLY A 869 13.55 -22.79 60.47
C GLY A 869 13.01 -21.81 59.43
N LEU A 870 12.48 -22.29 58.29
CA LEU A 870 11.88 -21.42 57.27
C LEU A 870 10.42 -21.10 57.63
N ASN A 871 10.07 -19.80 57.66
CA ASN A 871 8.66 -19.40 57.74
C ASN A 871 7.98 -19.58 56.37
N VAL A 872 7.52 -20.81 56.10
CA VAL A 872 7.00 -21.24 54.79
C VAL A 872 5.85 -20.36 54.30
N ARG A 873 4.89 -20.02 55.17
CA ARG A 873 3.72 -19.22 54.76
C ARG A 873 4.13 -17.81 54.31
N ARG A 874 5.04 -17.16 55.05
CA ARG A 874 5.54 -15.83 54.68
C ARG A 874 6.38 -15.89 53.41
N PHE A 875 7.22 -16.90 53.27
CA PHE A 875 8.08 -17.11 52.10
C PHE A 875 7.25 -17.37 50.83
N ASN A 876 6.30 -18.31 50.88
CA ASN A 876 5.41 -18.62 49.77
C ASN A 876 4.65 -17.38 49.31
N ARG A 877 4.08 -16.61 50.24
CA ARG A 877 3.37 -15.37 49.91
C ARG A 877 4.24 -14.36 49.17
N TRP A 878 5.45 -14.09 49.65
CA TRP A 878 6.36 -13.14 48.99
C TRP A 878 6.80 -13.60 47.60
N MET A 879 7.08 -14.89 47.45
CA MET A 879 7.48 -15.44 46.16
C MET A 879 6.32 -15.48 45.15
N LEU A 880 5.09 -15.74 45.60
CA LEU A 880 3.89 -15.63 44.76
C LEU A 880 3.63 -14.17 44.34
N ILE A 881 3.83 -13.19 45.24
CA ILE A 881 3.74 -11.77 44.91
C ILE A 881 4.78 -11.41 43.83
N LEU A 882 6.04 -11.81 44.03
CA LEU A 882 7.12 -11.55 43.08
C LEU A 882 6.83 -12.16 41.70
N ALA A 883 6.43 -13.44 41.66
CA ALA A 883 6.09 -14.14 40.42
C ALA A 883 4.89 -13.50 39.71
N SER A 884 3.91 -12.99 40.46
CA SER A 884 2.72 -12.32 39.91
C SER A 884 3.05 -10.95 39.33
N ILE A 885 3.88 -10.15 40.01
CA ILE A 885 4.38 -8.87 39.48
C ILE A 885 5.16 -9.12 38.18
N LEU A 886 6.08 -10.09 38.20
CA LEU A 886 6.85 -10.47 37.02
C LEU A 886 5.94 -10.89 35.85
N THR A 887 4.93 -11.73 36.13
CA THR A 887 3.96 -12.17 35.12
C THR A 887 3.14 -11.01 34.57
N SER A 888 2.66 -10.12 35.45
CA SER A 888 1.82 -8.98 35.06
C SER A 888 2.59 -7.99 34.18
N VAL A 889 3.86 -7.71 34.52
CA VAL A 889 4.74 -6.87 33.70
C VAL A 889 5.03 -7.50 32.34
N CYS A 890 5.26 -8.81 32.29
CA CYS A 890 5.46 -9.52 31.02
C CYS A 890 4.23 -9.39 30.13
N VAL A 891 3.03 -9.65 30.68
CA VAL A 891 1.76 -9.61 29.92
C VAL A 891 1.36 -8.20 29.49
N ALA A 892 1.69 -7.18 30.29
CA ALA A 892 1.26 -5.80 30.06
C ALA A 892 1.64 -5.25 28.68
N PHE A 893 2.81 -5.61 28.16
CA PHE A 893 3.34 -5.04 26.91
C PHE A 893 3.13 -5.92 25.68
N CYS A 894 2.98 -7.23 25.86
CA CYS A 894 2.92 -8.19 24.74
C CYS A 894 1.67 -9.07 24.75
N GLY A 895 0.68 -8.75 25.59
CA GLY A 895 -0.53 -9.55 25.73
C GLY A 895 -0.32 -10.90 26.43
N VAL A 896 -1.29 -11.80 26.28
CA VAL A 896 -1.32 -13.08 27.02
C VAL A 896 -0.56 -14.17 26.25
N ILE A 897 0.56 -14.65 26.81
CA ILE A 897 1.43 -15.66 26.19
C ILE A 897 1.51 -16.92 27.05
N GLY A 898 0.82 -17.98 26.64
CA GLY A 898 0.74 -19.24 27.39
C GLY A 898 1.95 -20.16 27.23
N PHE A 899 2.00 -21.19 28.08
CA PHE A 899 2.88 -22.38 28.02
C PHE A 899 4.38 -22.17 28.25
N VAL A 900 4.92 -20.95 28.17
CA VAL A 900 6.35 -20.68 28.44
C VAL A 900 6.70 -21.03 29.89
N GLY A 901 5.91 -20.53 30.84
CA GLY A 901 6.09 -20.77 32.28
C GLY A 901 5.85 -22.22 32.70
N LEU A 902 5.06 -22.95 31.92
CA LEU A 902 4.80 -24.36 32.17
C LEU A 902 5.92 -25.27 31.61
N VAL A 903 6.23 -25.13 30.32
CA VAL A 903 7.08 -26.08 29.57
C VAL A 903 8.55 -25.95 29.96
N ILE A 904 9.08 -24.73 30.03
CA ILE A 904 10.52 -24.51 30.17
C ILE A 904 11.06 -24.98 31.52
N PRO A 905 10.48 -24.60 32.67
CA PRO A 905 10.99 -25.06 33.97
C PRO A 905 10.85 -26.57 34.14
N HIS A 906 9.85 -27.18 33.50
CA HIS A 906 9.71 -28.64 33.48
C HIS A 906 10.84 -29.30 32.67
N LEU A 907 11.13 -28.80 31.46
CA LEU A 907 12.23 -29.27 30.63
C LEU A 907 13.57 -29.14 31.37
N CYS A 908 13.84 -27.99 31.99
CA CYS A 908 15.03 -27.75 32.80
C CYS A 908 15.15 -28.80 33.92
N ARG A 909 14.04 -29.10 34.62
CA ARG A 909 14.02 -30.14 35.67
C ARG A 909 14.30 -31.55 35.14
N MET A 910 13.85 -31.87 33.92
CA MET A 910 14.14 -33.15 33.30
C MET A 910 15.62 -33.31 32.94
N LEU A 911 16.29 -32.22 32.55
CA LEU A 911 17.70 -32.21 32.20
C LEU A 911 18.63 -32.19 33.43
N LEU A 912 18.24 -31.46 34.48
CA LEU A 912 19.12 -31.11 35.60
C LEU A 912 18.75 -31.72 36.95
N GLY A 913 17.52 -32.22 37.10
CA GLY A 913 16.94 -32.57 38.39
C GLY A 913 16.15 -31.40 39.01
N SER A 914 15.71 -31.56 40.25
CA SER A 914 14.79 -30.64 40.95
C SER A 914 15.48 -29.51 41.75
N ASP A 915 16.81 -29.38 41.67
CA ASP A 915 17.55 -28.34 42.39
C ASP A 915 17.38 -26.96 41.72
N HIS A 916 16.67 -26.05 42.39
CA HIS A 916 16.41 -24.69 41.92
C HIS A 916 17.66 -23.85 41.70
N ARG A 917 18.80 -24.18 42.33
CA ARG A 917 20.09 -23.53 42.04
C ARG A 917 20.55 -23.78 40.61
N MET A 918 20.03 -24.83 39.98
CA MET A 918 20.35 -25.23 38.62
C MET A 918 19.17 -24.92 37.68
N VAL A 919 17.94 -25.16 38.14
CA VAL A 919 16.74 -24.96 37.34
C VAL A 919 16.49 -23.48 37.05
N LEU A 920 16.64 -22.58 38.02
CA LEU A 920 16.40 -21.14 37.79
C LEU A 920 17.34 -20.54 36.72
N PRO A 921 18.67 -20.69 36.81
CA PRO A 921 19.57 -20.21 35.74
C PRO A 921 19.30 -20.86 34.38
N ALA A 922 18.97 -22.15 34.36
CA ALA A 922 18.64 -22.84 33.12
C ALA A 922 17.34 -22.30 32.50
N SER A 923 16.31 -22.05 33.30
CA SER A 923 15.05 -21.47 32.84
C SER A 923 15.25 -20.09 32.23
N ILE A 924 16.11 -19.25 32.81
CA ILE A 924 16.49 -17.94 32.22
C ILE A 924 17.02 -18.13 30.80
N CYS A 925 17.99 -19.02 30.59
CA CYS A 925 18.57 -19.23 29.26
C CYS A 925 17.56 -19.80 28.25
N PHE A 926 16.85 -20.86 28.63
CA PHE A 926 15.96 -21.57 27.69
C PHE A 926 14.62 -20.86 27.46
N GLY A 927 14.13 -20.08 28.44
CA GLY A 927 12.88 -19.33 28.33
C GLY A 927 12.96 -18.25 27.26
N GLY A 928 14.07 -17.49 27.28
CA GLY A 928 14.37 -16.49 26.26
C GLY A 928 14.47 -17.07 24.85
N VAL A 929 15.21 -18.18 24.71
CA VAL A 929 15.37 -18.87 23.42
C VAL A 929 14.04 -19.34 22.86
N MET A 930 13.22 -20.00 23.68
CA MET A 930 11.94 -20.52 23.24
C MET A 930 11.00 -19.41 22.77
N LEU A 931 10.94 -18.28 23.48
CA LEU A 931 10.05 -17.19 23.09
C LEU A 931 10.55 -16.42 21.87
N MET A 932 11.85 -16.20 21.72
CA MET A 932 12.41 -15.64 20.47
C MET A 932 12.10 -16.51 19.26
N LEU A 933 12.24 -17.83 19.38
CA LEU A 933 11.93 -18.75 18.27
C LEU A 933 10.42 -18.83 17.99
N ALA A 934 9.58 -18.75 19.03
CA ALA A 934 8.13 -18.70 18.84
C ALA A 934 7.68 -17.42 18.13
N ASP A 935 8.26 -16.27 18.50
CA ASP A 935 8.00 -14.99 17.83
C ASP A 935 8.58 -14.92 16.41
N LEU A 936 9.71 -15.60 16.16
CA LEU A 936 10.23 -15.76 14.80
C LEU A 936 9.24 -16.57 13.93
N LEU A 937 8.75 -17.70 14.43
CA LEU A 937 7.74 -18.49 13.72
C LEU A 937 6.42 -17.71 13.52
N ALA A 938 6.10 -16.79 14.41
CA ALA A 938 4.90 -15.96 14.34
C ALA A 938 4.93 -15.00 13.16
N ARG A 939 6.06 -14.34 12.93
CA ARG A 939 6.23 -13.40 11.82
C ARG A 939 6.57 -14.05 10.48
N THR A 940 7.08 -15.29 10.47
CA THR A 940 7.42 -16.03 9.23
C THR A 940 6.41 -17.13 8.88
N GLY A 941 5.40 -17.36 9.72
CA GLY A 941 4.52 -18.51 9.59
C GLY A 941 3.53 -18.42 8.44
N TYR A 942 3.14 -17.19 8.06
CA TYR A 942 2.26 -16.91 6.94
C TYR A 942 2.74 -15.65 6.20
N TYR A 943 2.84 -15.71 4.87
CA TYR A 943 3.30 -14.57 4.09
C TYR A 943 2.24 -13.47 4.10
N GLY A 944 2.64 -12.22 4.36
CA GLY A 944 1.73 -11.07 4.42
C GLY A 944 0.87 -10.95 5.69
N MET A 945 0.94 -11.89 6.64
CA MET A 945 0.16 -11.83 7.89
C MET A 945 0.96 -12.32 9.10
N GLU A 946 1.03 -11.51 10.15
CA GLU A 946 1.65 -11.95 11.41
C GLU A 946 0.69 -12.78 12.27
N LEU A 947 1.10 -14.00 12.60
CA LEU A 947 0.34 -14.85 13.50
C LEU A 947 0.53 -14.43 14.96
N PRO A 948 -0.45 -14.62 15.84
CA PRO A 948 -0.26 -14.33 17.27
C PRO A 948 0.73 -15.29 17.93
N VAL A 949 1.69 -14.74 18.68
CA VAL A 949 2.75 -15.54 19.33
C VAL A 949 2.16 -16.49 20.38
N GLY A 950 1.12 -16.07 21.09
CA GLY A 950 0.42 -16.91 22.08
C GLY A 950 -0.23 -18.15 21.46
N ALA A 951 -0.67 -18.08 20.20
CA ALA A 951 -1.18 -19.23 19.48
C ALA A 951 -0.06 -20.24 19.18
N ILE A 952 1.11 -19.76 18.73
CA ILE A 952 2.26 -20.62 18.42
C ILE A 952 2.80 -21.32 19.67
N THR A 953 2.98 -20.58 20.77
CA THR A 953 3.45 -21.20 22.03
C THR A 953 2.48 -22.26 22.53
N THR A 954 1.18 -22.09 22.29
CA THR A 954 0.14 -23.06 22.63
C THR A 954 0.19 -24.31 21.74
N VAL A 955 0.34 -24.14 20.42
CA VAL A 955 0.50 -25.25 19.46
C VAL A 955 1.71 -26.12 19.79
N ILE A 956 2.81 -25.50 20.22
CA ILE A 956 4.01 -26.23 20.67
C ILE A 956 3.81 -26.85 22.06
N GLY A 957 3.18 -26.11 22.97
CA GLY A 957 3.02 -26.48 24.37
C GLY A 957 2.10 -27.68 24.60
N ILE A 958 0.97 -27.76 23.88
CA ILE A 958 -0.03 -28.82 24.06
C ILE A 958 0.54 -30.23 23.80
N PRO A 959 1.18 -30.53 22.64
CA PRO A 959 1.74 -31.85 22.36
C PRO A 959 2.84 -32.24 23.35
N VAL A 960 3.71 -31.29 23.71
CA VAL A 960 4.77 -31.51 24.70
C VAL A 960 4.16 -31.88 26.05
N PHE A 961 3.15 -31.14 26.49
CA PHE A 961 2.43 -31.41 27.73
C PHE A 961 1.73 -32.78 27.72
N ALA A 962 0.98 -33.08 26.65
CA ALA A 962 0.29 -34.35 26.50
C ALA A 962 1.26 -35.53 26.52
N TYR A 963 2.39 -35.43 25.80
CA TYR A 963 3.45 -36.44 25.81
C TYR A 963 4.01 -36.67 27.22
N LEU A 964 4.28 -35.59 27.95
CA LEU A 964 4.80 -35.67 29.32
C LEU A 964 3.79 -36.35 30.26
N LEU A 965 2.50 -36.03 30.11
CA LEU A 965 1.42 -36.65 30.88
C LEU A 965 1.29 -38.15 30.58
N ILE A 966 1.37 -38.56 29.32
CA ILE A 966 1.31 -39.98 28.93
C ILE A 966 2.52 -40.76 29.47
N LYS A 967 3.73 -40.21 29.32
CA LYS A 967 4.97 -40.91 29.70
C LYS A 967 5.15 -41.03 31.21
N ARG A 968 4.67 -40.05 31.97
CA ARG A 968 4.90 -39.95 33.42
C ARG A 968 3.65 -40.00 34.28
N GLY A 969 2.44 -40.07 33.71
CA GLY A 969 1.21 -40.31 34.47
C GLY A 969 1.27 -41.57 35.34
N ARG A 970 2.09 -42.57 34.97
CA ARG A 970 2.38 -43.77 35.77
C ARG A 970 3.41 -43.57 36.90
N MET A 971 4.05 -42.41 37.00
CA MET A 971 4.97 -42.01 38.09
C MET A 971 4.36 -40.95 39.02
N TYR A 972 3.14 -40.45 38.74
CA TYR A 972 2.43 -39.44 39.54
C TYR A 972 1.54 -40.06 40.64
N ASP A 973 1.77 -41.33 41.01
CA ASP A 973 1.35 -41.85 42.31
C ASP A 973 2.48 -41.56 43.32
N GLY A 974 2.33 -40.45 44.02
CA GLY A 974 3.26 -39.96 45.05
C GLY A 974 2.86 -38.58 45.54
#